data_AF-A0A2X1PTV2-F1
#
_entry.id   AF-A0A2X1PTV2-F1
#
_cell.length_a   1.000
_cell.length_b   1.000
_cell.length_c   1.000
_cell.angle_alpha   90.00
_cell.angle_beta   90.00
_cell.angle_gamma   90.00
#
_symmetry.space_group_name_H-M   'P 1'
#
loop_
_entity.id
_entity.type
_entity.pdbx_description
1 polymer ?
#
loop_
_entity_poly.entity_id
_entity_poly.type
_entity_poly.pdbx_seq_one_letter_code
_entity_poly.pdbx_strand_id
1 'polypeptide(L)'
;MTQYKTIAESNNFIVLDQYNKFVEEPNAGYQTEGSLEREFIRDLQAQGYEYLQGLNNHDELIKNLRVQLQRLNNVIFSDAEWQRFLEEYLDKPSDSLIEKTRKIHDDYIYDFVFDNGRIQNIYLLDKKNLANNTVQVINQFEQTGSYDNRYDVTILVNGLPLVHIELKKRGVAIREAFNQIHRYSKESFNKENSLFKYIQIFVISNGTDTRYFANTTKRNKNSFDFTMNWATAKNTLIKDLKDFTATFLQKNTLLNVLVNYCVFDVSDTLLIMRPYQIAATERILWKIKNSYHAKNWNNKESGGYIWHTTGSGKTLTSFKASRLATELDFIDKVFFVVDRKDLDYQTMKEYQRFSPDSVNGSESTAGLKRNIEKDDNKIIVTTIQKLNNLMKSEENLSIYQKQVVFIFDEAHRSQFGEAQKNLKRKFKKFYQFGFTGTPIFPENALGAETTISVFGTELHSYVITDAIRDDKVLKFKVDYNDVRPQFKALETEKDPEKLTALEQKQAFLHPERIKEISQYLLNNFKQKTHRLNATGKGFNAMFAVSSVEAAKRYYETLQNLQAEQEHPLKIATIFSFAANEEQDAIGDIPDETFEPTALNSTAKEFLTKAIDDYNHYFGTNYGVDSQSFQNYYRDLAKRVKNQEVDLLIVVGMFLTGFDAPTLNTLFVDKNLRYHGLMQAFSRTNRIYDTTKTFGNIVTFRDLEQNTIDAITLFGDKNTKNVVLEKSYDSYFNGDDNQRGYAEIVKELKESFPDPTEIETEQDKKEFVKLFGEYLRVENILQNYDEFAALQSLTSGRFK
;
A
#
# COMPACT_ATOMS: atom_id res chain seq x y z
N MET A 1 -39.79 -4.42 -13.49
CA MET A 1 -39.88 -2.94 -13.47
C MET A 1 -38.47 -2.40 -13.44
N THR A 2 -38.07 -1.69 -14.48
CA THR A 2 -36.74 -1.09 -14.64
C THR A 2 -36.62 0.09 -13.67
N GLN A 3 -35.97 -0.14 -12.54
CA GLN A 3 -35.69 0.89 -11.54
C GLN A 3 -34.43 1.65 -11.98
N TYR A 4 -34.61 2.81 -12.59
CA TYR A 4 -33.51 3.73 -12.86
C TYR A 4 -33.03 4.32 -11.51
N LYS A 5 -31.82 3.97 -11.08
CA LYS A 5 -31.08 4.73 -10.04
C LYS A 5 -30.46 5.95 -10.72
N THR A 6 -31.23 7.02 -10.83
CA THR A 6 -30.67 8.33 -11.21
C THR A 6 -30.04 8.95 -9.97
N ILE A 7 -28.76 8.63 -9.70
CA ILE A 7 -27.93 9.50 -8.89
C ILE A 7 -27.45 10.58 -9.86
N ALA A 8 -28.06 11.76 -9.82
CA ALA A 8 -27.39 12.94 -10.39
C ALA A 8 -26.20 13.25 -9.47
N GLU A 9 -25.05 12.66 -9.79
CA GLU A 9 -23.80 12.93 -9.08
C GLU A 9 -23.30 14.34 -9.40
N SER A 10 -22.60 14.94 -8.44
CA SER A 10 -22.06 16.29 -8.56
C SER A 10 -20.96 16.32 -9.61
N ASN A 11 -20.99 17.30 -10.53
CA ASN A 11 -19.93 17.54 -11.53
C ASN A 11 -18.57 17.98 -10.93
N ASN A 12 -18.39 17.87 -9.60
CA ASN A 12 -17.25 18.45 -8.87
C ASN A 12 -16.27 17.40 -8.31
N PHE A 13 -16.47 16.10 -8.59
CA PHE A 13 -15.45 15.09 -8.26
C PHE A 13 -14.19 15.31 -9.09
N ILE A 14 -13.03 15.12 -8.48
CA ILE A 14 -11.74 15.29 -9.17
C ILE A 14 -11.29 14.00 -9.85
N VAL A 15 -11.78 12.84 -9.39
CA VAL A 15 -11.62 11.56 -10.09
C VAL A 15 -12.90 11.25 -10.87
N LEU A 16 -12.84 11.53 -12.17
CA LEU A 16 -13.99 11.50 -13.07
C LEU A 16 -14.56 10.08 -13.25
N ASP A 17 -15.88 9.93 -13.18
CA ASP A 17 -16.56 8.66 -13.46
C ASP A 17 -16.51 8.27 -14.94
N GLN A 18 -16.59 9.29 -15.80
CA GLN A 18 -16.51 9.17 -17.24
C GLN A 18 -15.64 10.30 -17.79
N TYR A 19 -14.79 9.96 -18.74
CA TYR A 19 -13.98 10.92 -19.46
C TYR A 19 -13.90 10.48 -20.91
N ASN A 20 -14.30 11.37 -21.82
CA ASN A 20 -14.15 11.16 -23.25
C ASN A 20 -12.76 11.64 -23.63
N LYS A 21 -11.92 10.70 -24.05
CA LYS A 21 -10.57 11.02 -24.53
C LYS A 21 -10.65 12.00 -25.70
N PHE A 22 -9.64 12.86 -25.81
CA PHE A 22 -9.47 13.60 -27.05
C PHE A 22 -9.30 12.60 -28.20
N VAL A 23 -9.96 12.87 -29.32
CA VAL A 23 -9.75 12.06 -30.53
C VAL A 23 -8.30 12.27 -30.93
N GLU A 24 -7.53 11.18 -30.97
CA GLU A 24 -6.16 11.22 -31.48
C GLU A 24 -6.21 11.76 -32.91
N GLU A 25 -5.64 12.96 -33.13
CA GLU A 25 -5.32 13.35 -34.49
C GLU A 25 -4.33 12.32 -35.05
N PRO A 26 -4.56 11.78 -36.26
CA PRO A 26 -3.72 10.72 -36.81
C PRO A 26 -2.29 11.23 -36.88
N ASN A 27 -1.38 10.57 -36.13
CA ASN A 27 0.06 10.82 -36.02
C ASN A 27 0.52 12.03 -36.84
N ALA A 28 0.35 13.24 -36.30
CA ALA A 28 1.19 14.34 -36.74
C ALA A 28 2.63 13.84 -36.58
N GLY A 29 3.43 13.92 -37.65
CA GLY A 29 4.75 13.30 -37.71
C GLY A 29 5.70 13.70 -36.58
N TYR A 30 6.93 13.17 -36.61
CA TYR A 30 7.98 13.34 -35.60
C TYR A 30 7.89 14.65 -34.76
N GLN A 31 7.27 14.58 -33.57
CA GLN A 31 7.11 15.72 -32.67
C GLN A 31 8.36 15.85 -31.78
N THR A 32 9.02 17.01 -31.83
CA THR A 32 10.18 17.29 -30.97
C THR A 32 9.75 17.59 -29.53
N GLU A 33 10.64 17.37 -28.55
CA GLU A 33 10.41 17.75 -27.13
C GLU A 33 9.95 19.20 -27.00
N GLY A 34 10.65 20.15 -27.65
CA GLY A 34 10.26 21.55 -27.61
C GLY A 34 8.90 21.86 -28.26
N SER A 35 8.43 21.02 -29.19
CA SER A 35 7.06 21.16 -29.71
C SER A 35 6.01 20.64 -28.74
N LEU A 36 6.28 19.51 -28.08
CA LEU A 36 5.43 18.94 -27.04
C LEU A 36 5.30 19.90 -25.85
N GLU A 37 6.42 20.50 -25.43
CA GLU A 37 6.46 21.49 -24.35
C GLU A 37 5.61 22.73 -24.65
N ARG A 38 5.74 23.30 -25.86
CA ARG A 38 4.94 24.47 -26.27
C ARG A 38 3.45 24.17 -26.32
N GLU A 39 3.08 22.99 -26.80
CA GLU A 39 1.69 22.54 -26.81
C GLU A 39 1.16 22.36 -25.39
N PHE A 40 1.93 21.70 -24.53
CA PHE A 40 1.58 21.48 -23.13
C PHE A 40 1.40 22.80 -22.36
N ILE A 41 2.29 23.79 -22.52
CA ILE A 41 2.14 25.11 -21.90
C ILE A 41 0.87 25.81 -22.40
N ARG A 42 0.57 25.71 -23.70
CA ARG A 42 -0.66 26.30 -24.27
C ARG A 42 -1.91 25.67 -23.66
N ASP A 43 -1.92 24.35 -23.48
CA ASP A 43 -3.05 23.64 -22.86
C ASP A 43 -3.23 24.05 -21.39
N LEU A 44 -2.15 24.27 -20.65
CA LEU A 44 -2.20 24.83 -19.30
C LEU A 44 -2.75 26.27 -19.29
N GLN A 45 -2.31 27.12 -20.22
CA GLN A 45 -2.84 28.49 -20.35
C GLN A 45 -4.35 28.49 -20.64
N ALA A 46 -4.82 27.58 -21.50
CA ALA A 46 -6.24 27.41 -21.80
C ALA A 46 -7.06 27.00 -20.56
N GLN A 47 -6.43 26.37 -19.56
CA GLN A 47 -7.02 26.01 -18.27
C GLN A 47 -6.86 27.09 -17.19
N GLY A 48 -6.33 28.27 -17.54
CA GLY A 48 -6.22 29.42 -16.64
C GLY A 48 -4.92 29.49 -15.85
N TYR A 49 -3.87 28.77 -16.28
CA TYR A 49 -2.52 28.96 -15.73
C TYR A 49 -1.87 30.18 -16.37
N GLU A 50 -1.39 31.12 -15.55
CA GLU A 50 -0.63 32.26 -16.05
C GLU A 50 0.78 31.82 -16.46
N TYR A 51 1.13 31.98 -17.73
CA TYR A 51 2.48 31.69 -18.22
C TYR A 51 3.40 32.89 -18.03
N LEU A 52 4.42 32.74 -17.18
CA LEU A 52 5.40 33.79 -16.90
C LEU A 52 6.63 33.62 -17.80
N GLN A 53 6.50 34.09 -19.03
CA GLN A 53 7.59 34.02 -20.02
C GLN A 53 8.82 34.80 -19.52
N GLY A 54 9.99 34.17 -19.53
CA GLY A 54 11.26 34.80 -19.14
C GLY A 54 11.59 34.72 -17.65
N LEU A 55 10.71 34.19 -16.80
CA LEU A 55 11.05 33.85 -15.41
C LEU A 55 11.90 32.57 -15.42
N ASN A 56 13.21 32.73 -15.57
CA ASN A 56 14.17 31.64 -15.75
C ASN A 56 15.34 31.63 -14.75
N ASN A 57 15.34 32.54 -13.77
CA ASN A 57 16.39 32.64 -12.75
C ASN A 57 15.79 32.85 -11.35
N HIS A 58 16.63 32.64 -10.32
CA HIS A 58 16.21 32.64 -8.91
C HIS A 58 15.69 34.00 -8.42
N ASP A 59 16.32 35.10 -8.82
CA ASP A 59 15.94 36.44 -8.34
C ASP A 59 14.55 36.85 -8.82
N GLU A 60 14.23 36.57 -10.08
CA GLU A 60 12.89 36.80 -10.64
C GLU A 60 11.85 35.88 -9.99
N LEU A 61 12.22 34.65 -9.61
CA LEU A 61 11.34 33.75 -8.87
C LEU A 61 10.99 34.30 -7.48
N ILE A 62 11.97 34.83 -6.75
CA ILE A 62 11.79 35.45 -5.43
C ILE A 62 10.92 36.70 -5.53
N LYS A 63 11.12 37.54 -6.56
CA LYS A 63 10.27 38.72 -6.80
C LYS A 63 8.82 38.33 -7.06
N ASN A 64 8.58 37.34 -7.92
CA ASN A 64 7.23 36.84 -8.16
C ASN A 64 6.61 36.27 -6.87
N LEU A 65 7.36 35.46 -6.11
CA LEU A 65 6.91 34.88 -4.85
C LEU A 65 6.46 35.94 -3.85
N ARG A 66 7.21 37.04 -3.71
CA ARG A 66 6.81 38.19 -2.87
C ARG A 66 5.46 38.74 -3.30
N VAL A 67 5.25 38.99 -4.59
CA VAL A 67 4.00 39.52 -5.14
C VAL A 67 2.83 38.59 -4.83
N GLN A 68 2.99 37.29 -5.05
CA GLN A 68 1.92 36.32 -4.82
C GLN A 68 1.57 36.18 -3.34
N LEU A 69 2.56 36.13 -2.43
CA LEU A 69 2.31 36.04 -1.00
C LEU A 69 1.72 37.33 -0.43
N GLN A 70 2.16 38.50 -0.90
CA GLN A 70 1.53 39.79 -0.57
C GLN A 70 0.05 39.80 -0.96
N ARG A 71 -0.29 39.32 -2.16
CA ARG A 71 -1.67 39.24 -2.64
C ARG A 71 -2.50 38.28 -1.81
N LEU A 72 -2.01 37.06 -1.56
CA LEU A 72 -2.73 36.04 -0.81
C LEU A 72 -3.06 36.50 0.62
N ASN A 73 -2.11 37.19 1.25
CA ASN A 73 -2.20 37.59 2.65
C ASN A 73 -2.72 39.01 2.86
N ASN A 74 -2.96 39.76 1.78
CA ASN A 74 -3.32 41.17 1.82
C ASN A 74 -2.34 42.00 2.68
N VAL A 75 -1.04 41.86 2.40
CA VAL A 75 0.05 42.58 3.07
C VAL A 75 1.00 43.19 2.05
N ILE A 76 1.82 44.13 2.50
CA ILE A 76 2.94 44.66 1.74
C ILE A 76 4.15 44.59 2.66
N PHE A 77 5.19 43.89 2.24
CA PHE A 77 6.45 43.83 2.99
C PHE A 77 7.32 45.02 2.59
N SER A 78 8.06 45.59 3.55
CA SER A 78 9.27 46.33 3.24
C SER A 78 10.36 45.39 2.71
N ASP A 79 11.43 45.93 2.11
CA ASP A 79 12.54 45.07 1.65
C ASP A 79 13.24 44.37 2.81
N ALA A 80 13.36 45.05 3.96
CA ALA A 80 13.92 44.47 5.18
C ALA A 80 13.03 43.36 5.75
N GLU A 81 11.71 43.57 5.78
CA GLU A 81 10.74 42.57 6.24
C GLU A 81 10.71 41.35 5.32
N TRP A 82 10.79 41.56 4.00
CA TRP A 82 10.83 40.47 3.04
C TRP A 82 12.11 39.63 3.20
N GLN A 83 13.26 40.28 3.32
CA GLN A 83 14.52 39.58 3.56
C GLN A 83 14.49 38.80 4.88
N ARG A 84 13.95 39.41 5.94
CA ARG A 84 13.74 38.73 7.23
C ARG A 84 12.83 37.51 7.08
N PHE A 85 11.71 37.64 6.38
CA PHE A 85 10.80 36.52 6.14
C PHE A 85 11.46 35.37 5.35
N LEU A 86 12.31 35.70 4.36
CA LEU A 86 13.10 34.71 3.63
C LEU A 86 14.07 33.97 4.56
N GLU A 87 14.88 34.69 5.32
CA GLU A 87 15.92 34.11 6.17
C GLU A 87 15.37 33.40 7.41
N GLU A 88 14.28 33.89 7.99
CA GLU A 88 13.71 33.37 9.24
C GLU A 88 12.65 32.29 9.02
N TYR A 89 12.11 32.14 7.82
CA TYR A 89 11.07 31.15 7.59
C TYR A 89 11.09 30.57 6.17
N LEU A 90 10.98 31.36 5.10
CA LEU A 90 10.67 30.82 3.79
C LEU A 90 11.84 30.06 3.14
N ASP A 91 13.04 30.63 3.17
CA ASP A 91 14.25 30.07 2.56
C ASP A 91 15.48 30.02 3.47
N LYS A 92 15.29 29.49 4.69
CA LYS A 92 16.41 29.18 5.60
C LYS A 92 17.46 28.32 4.90
N PRO A 93 18.76 28.69 4.95
CA PRO A 93 19.84 27.90 4.37
C PRO A 93 19.90 26.46 4.91
N SER A 94 19.56 26.27 6.19
CA SER A 94 19.52 24.97 6.86
C SER A 94 18.33 24.08 6.48
N ASP A 95 17.34 24.61 5.75
CA ASP A 95 16.19 23.82 5.35
C ASP A 95 16.58 22.76 4.31
N SER A 96 16.22 21.52 4.65
CA SER A 96 16.19 20.41 3.70
C SER A 96 14.84 20.35 2.98
N LEU A 97 14.74 19.47 1.98
CA LEU A 97 13.47 19.06 1.35
C LEU A 97 12.38 18.75 2.41
N ILE A 98 12.77 18.06 3.49
CA ILE A 98 11.85 17.61 4.53
C ILE A 98 11.24 18.83 5.23
N GLU A 99 12.04 19.84 5.56
CA GLU A 99 11.56 21.07 6.19
C GLU A 99 10.62 21.86 5.27
N LYS A 100 10.94 21.95 3.97
CA LYS A 100 10.06 22.61 3.00
C LYS A 100 8.73 21.87 2.85
N THR A 101 8.77 20.54 2.81
CA THR A 101 7.58 19.68 2.77
C THR A 101 6.73 19.88 4.03
N ARG A 102 7.36 19.94 5.22
CA ARG A 102 6.67 20.23 6.48
C ARG A 102 6.01 21.60 6.47
N LYS A 103 6.67 22.64 5.94
CA LYS A 103 6.07 23.96 5.75
C LYS A 103 4.86 23.94 4.83
N ILE A 104 4.83 23.12 3.79
CA ILE A 104 3.64 23.01 2.93
C ILE A 104 2.50 22.26 3.62
N HIS A 105 2.77 21.17 4.34
CA HIS A 105 1.72 20.29 4.87
C HIS A 105 1.25 20.63 6.27
N ASP A 106 2.16 20.99 7.17
CA ASP A 106 1.90 21.19 8.59
C ASP A 106 2.07 22.66 9.00
N ASP A 107 3.23 23.27 8.69
CA ASP A 107 3.61 24.60 9.18
C ASP A 107 3.34 25.71 8.15
N TYR A 108 2.24 25.65 7.41
CA TYR A 108 1.94 26.51 6.25
C TYR A 108 1.53 27.95 6.60
N ILE A 109 1.52 28.27 7.89
CA ILE A 109 1.19 29.58 8.45
C ILE A 109 2.39 30.00 9.30
N TYR A 110 2.87 31.22 9.08
CA TYR A 110 3.94 31.80 9.89
C TYR A 110 3.47 33.08 10.57
N ASP A 111 3.62 33.15 11.89
CA ASP A 111 3.28 34.33 12.67
C ASP A 111 4.40 35.37 12.52
N PHE A 112 4.24 36.30 11.57
CA PHE A 112 5.25 37.30 11.25
C PHE A 112 5.04 38.58 12.06
N VAL A 113 6.12 39.08 12.65
CA VAL A 113 6.15 40.39 13.34
C VAL A 113 6.66 41.43 12.35
N PHE A 114 5.82 42.41 12.03
CA PHE A 114 6.17 43.56 11.19
C PHE A 114 7.00 44.58 11.97
N ASP A 115 7.71 45.46 11.27
CA ASP A 115 8.60 46.46 11.90
C ASP A 115 7.85 47.45 12.79
N ASN A 116 6.55 47.63 12.56
CA ASN A 116 5.66 48.43 13.41
C ASN A 116 5.13 47.67 14.65
N GLY A 117 5.60 46.45 14.91
CA GLY A 117 5.18 45.60 16.03
C GLY A 117 3.88 44.84 15.82
N ARG A 118 3.20 45.00 14.67
CA ARG A 118 2.00 44.23 14.33
C ARG A 118 2.38 42.78 14.06
N ILE A 119 1.62 41.85 14.61
CA ILE A 119 1.73 40.41 14.28
C ILE A 119 0.63 40.05 13.29
N GLN A 120 0.99 39.34 12.22
CA GLN A 120 0.02 38.75 11.29
C GLN A 120 0.47 37.38 10.81
N ASN A 121 -0.50 36.48 10.69
CA ASN A 121 -0.32 35.14 10.16
C ASN A 121 -0.16 35.22 8.63
N ILE A 122 1.02 34.85 8.14
CA ILE A 122 1.36 34.77 6.73
C ILE A 122 1.19 33.33 6.26
N TYR A 123 0.24 33.11 5.37
CA TYR A 123 -0.09 31.83 4.76
C TYR A 123 0.73 31.62 3.49
N LEU A 124 1.26 30.40 3.31
CA LEU A 124 1.83 29.96 2.04
C LEU A 124 0.75 29.49 1.05
N LEU A 125 -0.32 28.90 1.60
CA LEU A 125 -1.44 28.32 0.87
C LEU A 125 -2.74 28.60 1.62
N ASP A 126 -3.80 28.99 0.91
CA ASP A 126 -5.14 28.96 1.45
C ASP A 126 -5.72 27.55 1.29
N LYS A 127 -5.66 26.76 2.36
CA LYS A 127 -6.18 25.39 2.39
C LYS A 127 -7.70 25.31 2.58
N LYS A 128 -8.34 26.39 3.06
CA LYS A 128 -9.78 26.42 3.30
C LYS A 128 -10.54 26.76 2.02
N ASN A 129 -10.01 27.73 1.25
CA ASN A 129 -10.54 28.10 -0.05
C ASN A 129 -9.46 27.99 -1.12
N LEU A 130 -9.37 26.80 -1.73
CA LEU A 130 -8.33 26.49 -2.71
C LEU A 130 -8.32 27.46 -3.92
N ALA A 131 -9.46 28.05 -4.27
CA ALA A 131 -9.58 28.96 -5.41
C ALA A 131 -8.77 30.27 -5.24
N ASN A 132 -8.48 30.67 -4.00
CA ASN A 132 -7.70 31.87 -3.66
C ASN A 132 -6.21 31.73 -4.03
N ASN A 133 -5.73 30.50 -4.20
CA ASN A 133 -4.35 30.26 -4.62
C ASN A 133 -4.20 30.56 -6.12
N THR A 134 -3.10 31.22 -6.50
CA THR A 134 -2.71 31.34 -7.93
C THR A 134 -1.95 30.09 -8.34
N VAL A 135 -2.17 29.70 -9.59
CA VAL A 135 -1.34 28.75 -10.32
C VAL A 135 -0.69 29.49 -11.50
N GLN A 136 0.61 29.34 -11.64
CA GLN A 136 1.40 29.92 -12.73
C GLN A 136 2.28 28.83 -13.32
N VAL A 137 2.73 28.99 -14.57
CA VAL A 137 3.63 28.05 -15.23
C VAL A 137 4.86 28.80 -15.74
N ILE A 138 6.03 28.18 -15.55
CA ILE A 138 7.32 28.61 -16.08
C ILE A 138 7.97 27.46 -16.83
N ASN A 139 8.90 27.78 -17.72
CA ASN A 139 9.64 26.77 -18.47
C ASN A 139 11.10 27.17 -18.65
N GLN A 140 11.94 26.18 -18.95
CA GLN A 140 13.36 26.37 -19.27
C GLN A 140 14.12 27.17 -18.20
N PHE A 141 13.82 26.90 -16.93
CA PHE A 141 14.45 27.57 -15.80
C PHE A 141 15.89 27.07 -15.66
N GLU A 142 16.84 27.99 -15.56
CA GLU A 142 18.26 27.70 -15.48
C GLU A 142 18.70 27.74 -14.02
N GLN A 143 19.30 26.65 -13.55
CA GLN A 143 19.88 26.60 -12.22
C GLN A 143 21.27 25.97 -12.26
N THR A 144 22.29 26.79 -11.95
CA THR A 144 23.67 26.33 -11.80
C THR A 144 23.87 25.73 -10.40
N GLY A 145 23.98 24.40 -10.36
CA GLY A 145 24.41 23.62 -9.21
C GLY A 145 25.87 23.20 -9.37
N SER A 146 26.14 21.90 -9.23
CA SER A 146 27.42 21.32 -9.67
C SER A 146 27.60 21.36 -11.20
N TYR A 147 26.49 21.42 -11.94
CA TYR A 147 26.41 21.56 -13.39
C TYR A 147 25.27 22.51 -13.75
N ASP A 148 25.27 23.05 -14.97
CA ASP A 148 24.16 23.84 -15.51
C ASP A 148 23.00 22.91 -15.92
N ASN A 149 21.89 23.01 -15.18
CA ASN A 149 20.68 22.26 -15.45
C ASN A 149 19.57 23.18 -15.97
N ARG A 150 18.81 22.70 -16.95
CA ARG A 150 17.66 23.39 -17.53
C ARG A 150 16.40 22.57 -17.29
N TYR A 151 15.46 23.15 -16.57
CA TYR A 151 14.23 22.49 -16.15
C TYR A 151 13.13 22.71 -17.19
N ASP A 152 12.46 21.63 -17.63
CA ASP A 152 11.48 21.68 -18.70
C ASP A 152 10.28 22.57 -18.35
N VAL A 153 9.38 22.10 -17.48
CA VAL A 153 8.18 22.86 -17.07
C VAL A 153 7.98 22.77 -15.57
N THR A 154 7.66 23.90 -14.93
CA THR A 154 7.38 23.96 -13.48
C THR A 154 6.12 24.76 -13.23
N ILE A 155 5.23 24.21 -12.41
CA ILE A 155 4.01 24.89 -11.95
C ILE A 155 4.29 25.51 -10.59
N LEU A 156 4.02 26.81 -10.50
CA LEU A 156 4.11 27.59 -9.29
C LEU A 156 2.73 27.69 -8.64
N VAL A 157 2.64 27.49 -7.33
CA VAL A 157 1.44 27.80 -6.53
C VAL A 157 1.79 28.93 -5.58
N ASN A 158 1.10 30.06 -5.73
CA ASN A 158 1.45 31.31 -5.05
C ASN A 158 2.95 31.68 -5.20
N GLY A 159 3.53 31.40 -6.36
CA GLY A 159 4.95 31.66 -6.67
C GLY A 159 5.93 30.58 -6.18
N LEU A 160 5.50 29.61 -5.37
CA LEU A 160 6.34 28.48 -4.93
C LEU A 160 6.36 27.37 -5.97
N PRO A 161 7.52 26.81 -6.36
CA PRO A 161 7.59 25.68 -7.29
C PRO A 161 7.17 24.40 -6.58
N LEU A 162 5.92 23.95 -6.79
CA LEU A 162 5.37 22.77 -6.12
C LEU A 162 5.22 21.55 -7.02
N VAL A 163 5.19 21.75 -8.34
CA VAL A 163 5.10 20.64 -9.31
C VAL A 163 6.12 20.85 -10.41
N HIS A 164 6.93 19.83 -10.65
CA HIS A 164 7.93 19.84 -11.71
C HIS A 164 7.64 18.73 -12.73
N ILE A 165 7.67 19.08 -14.01
CA ILE A 165 7.31 18.21 -15.11
C ILE A 165 8.52 18.07 -16.03
N GLU A 166 8.95 16.83 -16.25
CA GLU A 166 10.03 16.48 -17.17
C GLU A 166 9.43 15.78 -18.40
N LEU A 167 9.74 16.30 -19.59
CA LEU A 167 9.23 15.81 -20.86
C LEU A 167 10.32 15.08 -21.65
N LYS A 168 9.91 14.07 -22.41
CA LYS A 168 10.78 13.33 -23.35
C LYS A 168 10.13 13.20 -24.71
N LYS A 169 10.95 13.00 -25.75
CA LYS A 169 10.45 12.69 -27.09
C LYS A 169 9.63 11.39 -27.06
N ARG A 170 8.59 11.32 -27.90
CA ARG A 170 7.84 10.08 -28.14
C ARG A 170 8.83 8.99 -28.60
N GLY A 171 8.69 7.78 -28.05
CA GLY A 171 9.58 6.65 -28.32
C GLY A 171 10.77 6.50 -27.36
N VAL A 172 11.08 7.52 -26.55
CA VAL A 172 12.03 7.38 -25.44
C VAL A 172 11.34 6.68 -24.27
N ALA A 173 12.05 5.76 -23.62
CA ALA A 173 11.54 5.10 -22.42
C ALA A 173 11.35 6.12 -21.29
N ILE A 174 10.16 6.15 -20.70
CA ILE A 174 9.81 7.10 -19.62
C ILE A 174 10.74 6.99 -18.39
N ARG A 175 11.41 5.85 -18.21
CA ARG A 175 12.42 5.62 -17.17
C ARG A 175 13.62 6.57 -17.30
N GLU A 176 13.95 7.03 -18.50
CA GLU A 176 15.00 8.03 -18.68
C GLU A 176 14.64 9.39 -18.05
N ALA A 177 13.39 9.82 -18.19
CA ALA A 177 12.89 11.03 -17.50
C ALA A 177 12.99 10.89 -15.97
N PHE A 178 12.68 9.70 -15.45
CA PHE A 178 12.80 9.40 -14.03
C PHE A 178 14.24 9.48 -13.51
N ASN A 179 15.19 8.94 -14.28
CA ASN A 179 16.62 9.01 -13.97
C ASN A 179 17.13 10.46 -13.99
N GLN A 180 16.62 11.28 -14.92
CA GLN A 180 16.96 12.70 -15.03
C GLN A 180 16.52 13.51 -13.81
N ILE A 181 15.32 13.28 -13.29
CA ILE A 181 14.87 13.91 -12.03
C ILE A 181 15.78 13.53 -10.85
N HIS A 182 16.19 12.26 -10.78
CA HIS A 182 17.11 11.79 -9.74
C HIS A 182 18.48 12.49 -9.81
N ARG A 183 18.93 12.82 -11.03
CA ARG A 183 20.14 13.59 -11.26
C ARG A 183 19.97 15.03 -10.75
N TYR A 184 18.89 15.73 -11.11
CA TYR A 184 18.62 17.10 -10.66
C TYR A 184 18.52 17.23 -9.14
N SER A 185 17.90 16.25 -8.48
CA SER A 185 17.83 16.21 -7.02
C SER A 185 19.23 16.19 -6.38
N LYS A 186 20.19 15.48 -6.98
CA LYS A 186 21.58 15.43 -6.47
C LYS A 186 22.40 16.67 -6.81
N GLU A 187 22.13 17.28 -7.96
CA GLU A 187 23.03 18.28 -8.56
C GLU A 187 22.62 19.73 -8.33
N SER A 188 21.33 20.05 -8.35
CA SER A 188 20.88 21.46 -8.44
C SER A 188 19.68 21.81 -7.55
N PHE A 189 18.68 20.93 -7.38
CA PHE A 189 17.52 21.23 -6.51
C PHE A 189 17.90 21.44 -5.04
N ASN A 190 18.99 20.81 -4.58
CA ASN A 190 19.41 20.81 -3.19
C ASN A 190 20.50 21.84 -2.83
N LYS A 191 20.79 22.80 -3.73
CA LYS A 191 21.72 23.91 -3.44
C LYS A 191 21.29 24.70 -2.20
N GLU A 192 22.24 25.35 -1.54
CA GLU A 192 21.95 26.38 -0.53
C GLU A 192 21.03 27.45 -1.15
N ASN A 193 19.94 27.79 -0.44
CA ASN A 193 18.90 28.73 -0.86
C ASN A 193 18.26 28.39 -2.22
N SER A 194 17.55 27.26 -2.28
CA SER A 194 16.82 26.85 -3.48
C SER A 194 15.35 26.63 -3.17
N LEU A 195 14.50 27.44 -3.79
CA LEU A 195 13.05 27.27 -3.75
C LEU A 195 12.59 25.95 -4.37
N PHE A 196 13.39 25.31 -5.25
CA PHE A 196 13.04 24.01 -5.85
C PHE A 196 12.99 22.86 -4.81
N LYS A 197 13.53 23.07 -3.59
CA LYS A 197 13.28 22.17 -2.45
C LYS A 197 11.80 22.09 -2.05
N TYR A 198 10.96 23.04 -2.48
CA TYR A 198 9.51 23.02 -2.25
C TYR A 198 8.73 22.09 -3.17
N ILE A 199 9.35 21.50 -4.21
CA ILE A 199 8.63 20.57 -5.10
C ILE A 199 8.01 19.44 -4.30
N GLN A 200 6.72 19.23 -4.48
CA GLN A 200 5.94 18.16 -3.84
C GLN A 200 5.67 17.01 -4.82
N ILE A 201 5.37 17.35 -6.08
CA ILE A 201 4.94 16.41 -7.10
C ILE A 201 5.89 16.48 -8.30
N PHE A 202 6.43 15.35 -8.71
CA PHE A 202 7.07 15.20 -10.01
C PHE A 202 6.10 14.57 -10.99
N VAL A 203 6.12 15.05 -12.24
CA VAL A 203 5.43 14.44 -13.37
C VAL A 203 6.48 14.13 -14.44
N ILE A 204 6.42 12.94 -15.02
CA ILE A 204 7.24 12.52 -16.15
C ILE A 204 6.33 12.11 -17.29
N SER A 205 6.67 12.53 -18.52
CA SER A 205 5.91 12.12 -19.69
C SER A 205 6.78 12.00 -20.92
N ASN A 206 6.44 11.05 -21.79
CA ASN A 206 6.97 10.98 -23.16
C ASN A 206 5.89 11.27 -24.21
N GLY A 207 4.80 11.93 -23.80
CA GLY A 207 3.59 12.18 -24.60
C GLY A 207 2.56 11.05 -24.50
N THR A 208 2.99 9.79 -24.59
CA THR A 208 2.08 8.62 -24.63
C THR A 208 1.86 7.94 -23.27
N ASP A 209 2.83 8.02 -22.37
CA ASP A 209 2.72 7.57 -20.98
C ASP A 209 3.10 8.72 -20.07
N THR A 210 2.24 9.02 -19.10
CA THR A 210 2.41 10.12 -18.15
C THR A 210 2.22 9.59 -16.75
N ARG A 211 3.25 9.78 -15.91
CA ARG A 211 3.29 9.29 -14.55
C ARG A 211 3.65 10.41 -13.58
N TYR A 212 3.16 10.31 -12.36
CA TYR A 212 3.48 11.24 -11.28
C TYR A 212 3.94 10.51 -10.02
N PHE A 213 4.73 11.19 -9.18
CA PHE A 213 5.24 10.65 -7.92
C PHE A 213 5.61 11.76 -6.93
N ALA A 214 5.72 11.37 -5.66
CA ALA A 214 6.06 12.28 -4.57
C ALA A 214 7.56 12.60 -4.56
N ASN A 215 7.90 13.85 -4.23
CA ASN A 215 9.27 14.20 -3.90
C ASN A 215 9.59 13.77 -2.46
N THR A 216 10.20 12.61 -2.28
CA THR A 216 10.61 12.09 -0.96
C THR A 216 12.10 11.74 -0.95
N THR A 217 12.71 11.67 0.24
CA THR A 217 14.12 11.25 0.40
C THR A 217 14.26 9.74 0.63
N LYS A 218 13.16 9.02 0.82
CA LYS A 218 13.16 7.58 1.15
C LYS A 218 13.44 6.76 -0.10
N ARG A 219 14.67 6.23 -0.21
CA ARG A 219 15.15 5.44 -1.38
C ARG A 219 14.24 4.29 -1.78
N ASN A 220 13.64 3.59 -0.82
CA ASN A 220 12.71 2.49 -1.11
C ASN A 220 11.37 2.94 -1.70
N LYS A 221 11.02 4.24 -1.59
CA LYS A 221 9.82 4.85 -2.19
C LYS A 221 10.15 5.74 -3.39
N ASN A 222 11.44 5.92 -3.69
CA ASN A 222 11.97 6.60 -4.87
C ASN A 222 12.36 5.61 -5.98
N SER A 223 11.70 4.46 -6.09
CA SER A 223 11.84 3.60 -7.28
C SER A 223 10.78 3.97 -8.32
N PHE A 224 11.04 3.61 -9.57
CA PHE A 224 10.09 3.81 -10.66
C PHE A 224 8.75 3.10 -10.39
N ASP A 225 8.74 2.04 -9.57
CA ASP A 225 7.54 1.25 -9.26
C ASP A 225 6.51 2.03 -8.41
N PHE A 226 6.98 3.06 -7.70
CA PHE A 226 6.12 3.97 -6.92
C PHE A 226 5.54 5.12 -7.75
N THR A 227 5.93 5.24 -9.03
CA THR A 227 5.29 6.16 -9.97
C THR A 227 3.87 5.69 -10.31
N MET A 228 2.97 6.63 -10.55
CA MET A 228 1.53 6.37 -10.68
C MET A 228 1.00 7.02 -11.95
N ASN A 229 0.12 6.32 -12.67
CA ASN A 229 -0.70 6.95 -13.71
C ASN A 229 -1.94 7.58 -13.05
N TRP A 230 -2.50 8.62 -13.69
CA TRP A 230 -3.84 9.10 -13.34
C TRP A 230 -4.90 8.14 -13.87
N ALA A 231 -6.12 8.18 -13.34
CA ALA A 231 -7.19 7.28 -13.75
C ALA A 231 -8.56 7.87 -13.50
N THR A 232 -9.57 7.28 -14.15
CA THR A 232 -10.99 7.49 -13.84
C THR A 232 -11.41 6.70 -12.60
N ALA A 233 -12.62 6.93 -12.11
CA ALA A 233 -13.19 6.19 -10.97
C ALA A 233 -13.43 4.70 -11.26
N LYS A 234 -13.42 4.30 -12.55
CA LYS A 234 -13.44 2.89 -12.98
C LYS A 234 -12.03 2.29 -13.09
N ASN A 235 -11.04 2.94 -12.48
CA ASN A 235 -9.63 2.53 -12.50
C ASN A 235 -9.02 2.45 -13.92
N THR A 236 -9.66 3.06 -14.93
CA THR A 236 -9.13 3.09 -16.29
C THR A 236 -8.04 4.15 -16.39
N LEU A 237 -6.84 3.74 -16.78
CA LEU A 237 -5.65 4.60 -16.82
C LEU A 237 -5.76 5.72 -17.87
N ILE A 238 -5.33 6.91 -17.46
CA ILE A 238 -5.16 8.10 -18.31
C ILE A 238 -3.65 8.30 -18.47
N LYS A 239 -3.15 7.95 -19.66
CA LYS A 239 -1.71 7.90 -19.97
C LYS A 239 -1.23 9.03 -20.88
N ASP A 240 -2.02 9.40 -21.87
CA ASP A 240 -1.66 10.47 -22.82
C ASP A 240 -1.55 11.82 -22.09
N LEU A 241 -0.55 12.62 -22.49
CA LEU A 241 -0.27 13.90 -21.86
C LEU A 241 -1.43 14.89 -22.00
N LYS A 242 -2.16 14.92 -23.11
CA LYS A 242 -3.31 15.84 -23.30
C LYS A 242 -4.43 15.49 -22.36
N ASP A 243 -4.80 14.21 -22.31
CA ASP A 243 -5.84 13.74 -21.41
C ASP A 243 -5.44 14.00 -19.94
N PHE A 244 -4.19 13.70 -19.57
CA PHE A 244 -3.65 13.97 -18.23
C PHE A 244 -3.72 15.47 -17.89
N THR A 245 -3.37 16.33 -18.85
CA THR A 245 -3.43 17.79 -18.67
C THR A 245 -4.86 18.25 -18.46
N ALA A 246 -5.81 17.73 -19.24
CA ALA A 246 -7.23 18.09 -19.15
C ALA A 246 -7.95 17.53 -17.92
N THR A 247 -7.36 16.55 -17.21
CA THR A 247 -7.96 15.97 -16.00
C THR A 247 -7.16 16.28 -14.73
N PHE A 248 -5.90 15.84 -14.63
CA PHE A 248 -5.09 15.96 -13.41
C PHE A 248 -4.60 17.39 -13.19
N LEU A 249 -4.21 18.08 -14.27
CA LEU A 249 -3.70 19.45 -14.21
C LEU A 249 -4.80 20.52 -14.32
N GLN A 250 -6.07 20.15 -14.14
CA GLN A 250 -7.08 21.17 -13.87
C GLN A 250 -6.77 21.84 -12.53
N LYS A 251 -6.90 23.18 -12.45
CA LYS A 251 -6.56 23.96 -11.25
C LYS A 251 -7.18 23.37 -9.98
N ASN A 252 -8.46 23.04 -10.01
CA ASN A 252 -9.16 22.46 -8.86
C ASN A 252 -8.62 21.07 -8.48
N THR A 253 -8.39 20.20 -9.47
CA THR A 253 -7.84 18.85 -9.27
C THR A 253 -6.44 18.90 -8.68
N LEU A 254 -5.53 19.65 -9.31
CA LEU A 254 -4.14 19.75 -8.88
C LEU A 254 -4.02 20.28 -7.45
N LEU A 255 -4.73 21.37 -7.13
CA LEU A 255 -4.70 21.96 -5.79
C LEU A 255 -5.29 21.02 -4.73
N ASN A 256 -6.38 20.31 -5.05
CA ASN A 256 -6.92 19.30 -4.14
C ASN A 256 -5.94 18.15 -3.94
N VAL A 257 -5.30 17.65 -5.00
CA VAL A 257 -4.29 16.59 -4.87
C VAL A 257 -3.17 17.04 -3.96
N LEU A 258 -2.63 18.23 -4.20
CA LEU A 258 -1.51 18.80 -3.45
C LEU A 258 -1.82 19.05 -1.98
N VAL A 259 -2.99 19.64 -1.68
CA VAL A 259 -3.35 20.09 -0.32
C VAL A 259 -4.07 19.00 0.46
N ASN A 260 -5.05 18.35 -0.17
CA ASN A 260 -5.98 17.44 0.50
C ASN A 260 -5.64 15.97 0.32
N TYR A 261 -4.87 15.57 -0.70
CA TYR A 261 -4.58 14.16 -0.98
C TYR A 261 -3.10 13.79 -0.96
N CYS A 262 -2.25 14.71 -0.51
CA CYS A 262 -0.92 14.42 0.00
C CYS A 262 -0.98 14.11 1.50
N VAL A 263 -0.10 13.21 1.95
CA VAL A 263 0.10 12.84 3.35
C VAL A 263 1.58 12.94 3.66
N PHE A 264 1.92 13.77 4.64
CA PHE A 264 3.25 13.83 5.22
C PHE A 264 3.22 13.13 6.59
N ASP A 265 3.85 11.96 6.66
CA ASP A 265 3.75 11.07 7.83
C ASP A 265 4.79 11.38 8.93
N VAL A 266 4.62 10.77 10.11
CA VAL A 266 5.56 10.90 11.26
C VAL A 266 6.95 10.31 11.03
N SER A 267 7.20 9.78 9.83
CA SER A 267 8.49 9.24 9.38
C SER A 267 9.14 10.14 8.32
N ASP A 268 8.68 11.39 8.22
CA ASP A 268 9.13 12.43 7.28
C ASP A 268 9.02 11.97 5.82
N THR A 269 7.95 11.22 5.51
CA THR A 269 7.71 10.69 4.17
C THR A 269 6.49 11.34 3.56
N LEU A 270 6.67 11.98 2.41
CA LEU A 270 5.59 12.47 1.57
C LEU A 270 5.00 11.32 0.74
N LEU A 271 3.68 11.17 0.79
CA LEU A 271 2.90 10.21 0.04
C LEU A 271 1.80 10.96 -0.72
N ILE A 272 1.62 10.66 -2.00
CA ILE A 272 0.47 11.13 -2.77
C ILE A 272 -0.51 9.97 -2.87
N MET A 273 -1.78 10.21 -2.56
CA MET A 273 -2.82 9.20 -2.72
C MET A 273 -3.00 8.84 -4.20
N ARG A 274 -3.26 7.56 -4.45
CA ARG A 274 -3.58 7.01 -5.78
C ARG A 274 -5.00 7.40 -6.19
N PRO A 275 -5.33 7.42 -7.49
CA PRO A 275 -6.64 7.87 -7.97
C PRO A 275 -7.80 7.12 -7.30
N TYR A 276 -7.72 5.80 -7.15
CA TYR A 276 -8.75 5.00 -6.48
C TYR A 276 -8.91 5.34 -4.98
N GLN A 277 -7.84 5.79 -4.31
CA GLN A 277 -7.89 6.22 -2.92
C GLN A 277 -8.60 7.57 -2.81
N ILE A 278 -8.26 8.51 -3.70
CA ILE A 278 -8.92 9.82 -3.81
C ILE A 278 -10.41 9.64 -4.11
N ALA A 279 -10.73 8.78 -5.09
CA ALA A 279 -12.09 8.46 -5.50
C ALA A 279 -12.95 7.90 -4.35
N ALA A 280 -12.38 7.00 -3.55
CA ALA A 280 -13.03 6.48 -2.35
C ALA A 280 -13.27 7.59 -1.31
N THR A 281 -12.27 8.41 -1.03
CA THR A 281 -12.34 9.48 -0.03
C THR A 281 -13.36 10.56 -0.40
N GLU A 282 -13.36 11.06 -1.64
CA GLU A 282 -14.30 12.09 -2.07
C GLU A 282 -15.76 11.59 -2.03
N ARG A 283 -15.99 10.31 -2.37
CA ARG A 283 -17.32 9.68 -2.34
C ARG A 283 -17.83 9.51 -0.91
N ILE A 284 -16.96 9.17 0.04
CA ILE A 284 -17.31 9.16 1.47
C ILE A 284 -17.71 10.57 1.93
N LEU A 285 -16.89 11.59 1.66
CA LEU A 285 -17.16 12.96 2.09
C LEU A 285 -18.45 13.51 1.47
N TRP A 286 -18.67 13.24 0.17
CA TRP A 286 -19.90 13.58 -0.52
C TRP A 286 -21.11 12.87 0.09
N LYS A 287 -20.99 11.58 0.41
CA LYS A 287 -22.04 10.79 1.04
C LYS A 287 -22.42 11.34 2.41
N ILE A 288 -21.45 11.73 3.23
CA ILE A 288 -21.67 12.39 4.53
C ILE A 288 -22.45 13.70 4.34
N LYS A 289 -21.97 14.59 3.46
CA LYS A 289 -22.60 15.90 3.19
C LYS A 289 -24.05 15.74 2.72
N ASN A 290 -24.31 14.88 1.75
CA ASN A 290 -25.65 14.68 1.22
C ASN A 290 -26.59 14.06 2.24
N SER A 291 -26.12 13.08 3.00
CA SER A 291 -26.92 12.44 4.04
C SER A 291 -27.28 13.43 5.14
N TYR A 292 -26.35 14.29 5.55
CA TYR A 292 -26.61 15.39 6.49
C TYR A 292 -27.65 16.39 5.96
N HIS A 293 -27.49 16.88 4.73
CA HIS A 293 -28.44 17.84 4.14
C HIS A 293 -29.84 17.24 3.94
N ALA A 294 -29.91 15.95 3.60
CA ALA A 294 -31.17 15.20 3.50
C ALA A 294 -31.77 14.85 4.88
N LYS A 295 -31.09 15.17 5.99
CA LYS A 295 -31.42 14.74 7.35
C LYS A 295 -31.59 13.22 7.49
N ASN A 296 -30.80 12.48 6.71
CA ASN A 296 -30.81 11.02 6.64
C ASN A 296 -29.56 10.47 7.35
N TRP A 297 -29.73 9.88 8.53
CA TRP A 297 -28.65 9.31 9.34
C TRP A 297 -29.16 8.05 10.06
N ASN A 298 -28.24 7.30 10.69
CA ASN A 298 -28.57 6.07 11.44
C ASN A 298 -29.26 4.99 10.57
N ASN A 299 -28.79 4.84 9.33
CA ASN A 299 -29.20 3.72 8.48
C ASN A 299 -28.15 3.43 7.41
N LYS A 300 -28.31 2.29 6.71
CA LYS A 300 -27.40 1.86 5.65
C LYS A 300 -27.36 2.79 4.44
N GLU A 301 -28.40 3.59 4.21
CA GLU A 301 -28.42 4.54 3.09
C GLU A 301 -27.63 5.82 3.39
N SER A 302 -27.39 6.14 4.66
CA SER A 302 -26.52 7.25 5.07
C SER A 302 -25.02 6.92 5.02
N GLY A 303 -24.68 5.64 4.84
CA GLY A 303 -23.31 5.13 4.80
C GLY A 303 -22.93 4.51 3.45
N GLY A 304 -21.92 3.64 3.49
CA GLY A 304 -21.50 2.81 2.36
C GLY A 304 -20.22 2.07 2.67
N TYR A 305 -19.71 1.27 1.74
CA TYR A 305 -18.42 0.60 1.92
C TYR A 305 -17.49 0.79 0.72
N ILE A 306 -16.20 0.64 0.98
CA ILE A 306 -15.11 0.71 0.01
C ILE A 306 -14.49 -0.68 -0.10
N TRP A 307 -14.51 -1.23 -1.31
CA TRP A 307 -13.91 -2.52 -1.60
C TRP A 307 -12.56 -2.35 -2.27
N HIS A 308 -11.51 -2.27 -1.47
CA HIS A 308 -10.13 -2.05 -1.95
C HIS A 308 -9.29 -3.25 -1.55
N THR A 309 -8.67 -3.94 -2.52
CA THR A 309 -7.94 -5.19 -2.29
C THR A 309 -6.87 -5.08 -1.19
N THR A 310 -6.52 -6.19 -0.57
CA THR A 310 -5.48 -6.26 0.47
C THR A 310 -4.16 -5.70 -0.07
N GLY A 311 -3.55 -4.79 0.70
CA GLY A 311 -2.31 -4.13 0.30
C GLY A 311 -2.47 -2.90 -0.61
N SER A 312 -3.67 -2.56 -1.08
CA SER A 312 -3.90 -1.35 -1.89
C SER A 312 -3.72 -0.02 -1.13
N GLY A 313 -3.54 -0.04 0.19
CA GLY A 313 -3.41 1.17 1.03
C GLY A 313 -4.71 1.63 1.68
N LYS A 314 -5.57 0.68 2.08
CA LYS A 314 -6.84 0.94 2.80
C LYS A 314 -6.64 1.81 4.04
N THR A 315 -5.73 1.43 4.93
CA THR A 315 -5.46 2.14 6.18
C THR A 315 -5.08 3.61 5.98
N LEU A 316 -4.25 3.92 4.98
CA LEU A 316 -3.92 5.31 4.63
C LEU A 316 -5.17 6.07 4.15
N THR A 317 -5.99 5.42 3.32
CA THR A 317 -7.19 5.99 2.70
C THR A 317 -8.27 6.26 3.72
N SER A 318 -8.55 5.28 4.58
CA SER A 318 -9.56 5.35 5.64
C SER A 318 -9.18 6.38 6.70
N PHE A 319 -7.90 6.44 7.07
CA PHE A 319 -7.38 7.44 7.99
C PHE A 319 -7.47 8.86 7.41
N LYS A 320 -7.06 9.07 6.15
CA LYS A 320 -7.16 10.38 5.51
C LYS A 320 -8.62 10.81 5.31
N ALA A 321 -9.51 9.90 4.95
CA ALA A 321 -10.95 10.18 4.90
C ALA A 321 -11.51 10.59 6.26
N SER A 322 -11.05 9.96 7.34
CA SER A 322 -11.42 10.31 8.71
C SER A 322 -10.95 11.73 9.07
N ARG A 323 -9.72 12.09 8.72
CA ARG A 323 -9.18 13.45 8.94
C ARG A 323 -9.96 14.50 8.16
N LEU A 324 -10.21 14.28 6.87
CA LEU A 324 -10.99 15.23 6.07
C LEU A 324 -12.45 15.34 6.57
N ALA A 325 -13.02 14.27 7.12
CA ALA A 325 -14.36 14.31 7.72
C ALA A 325 -14.42 15.19 8.99
N THR A 326 -13.30 15.40 9.71
CA THR A 326 -13.29 16.33 10.86
C THR A 326 -13.40 17.79 10.46
N GLU A 327 -13.00 18.11 9.23
CA GLU A 327 -13.06 19.47 8.68
C GLU A 327 -14.49 19.86 8.27
N LEU A 328 -15.45 18.93 8.34
CA LEU A 328 -16.86 19.22 8.18
C LEU A 328 -17.40 19.88 9.45
N ASP A 329 -17.80 21.15 9.35
CA ASP A 329 -18.23 21.96 10.50
C ASP A 329 -19.39 21.35 11.29
N PHE A 330 -20.29 20.64 10.60
CA PHE A 330 -21.47 19.99 11.19
C PHE A 330 -21.20 18.62 11.81
N ILE A 331 -19.97 18.09 11.70
CA ILE A 331 -19.57 16.82 12.33
C ILE A 331 -18.92 17.12 13.68
N ASP A 332 -19.40 16.45 14.72
CA ASP A 332 -18.91 16.61 16.09
C ASP A 332 -17.70 15.74 16.38
N LYS A 333 -17.75 14.45 16.00
CA LYS A 333 -16.64 13.50 16.17
C LYS A 333 -16.56 12.51 15.00
N VAL A 334 -15.34 12.05 14.73
CA VAL A 334 -15.05 11.00 13.77
C VAL A 334 -14.32 9.87 14.49
N PHE A 335 -14.96 8.70 14.55
CA PHE A 335 -14.35 7.47 15.05
C PHE A 335 -13.68 6.74 13.90
N PHE A 336 -12.36 6.63 13.99
CA PHE A 336 -11.59 5.74 13.15
C PHE A 336 -11.32 4.44 13.92
N VAL A 337 -11.95 3.36 13.47
CA VAL A 337 -12.01 2.07 14.17
C VAL A 337 -11.17 1.05 13.42
N VAL A 338 -10.17 0.49 14.10
CA VAL A 338 -9.28 -0.53 13.53
C VAL A 338 -9.42 -1.84 14.32
N ASP A 339 -8.99 -2.96 13.72
CA ASP A 339 -8.80 -4.19 14.49
C ASP A 339 -7.41 -4.25 15.13
N ARG A 340 -7.31 -4.92 16.28
CA ARG A 340 -6.09 -5.04 17.08
C ARG A 340 -4.96 -5.77 16.37
N LYS A 341 -5.27 -6.70 15.46
CA LYS A 341 -4.26 -7.49 14.72
C LYS A 341 -3.57 -6.67 13.63
N ASP A 342 -4.28 -5.67 13.10
CA ASP A 342 -3.83 -4.86 11.97
C ASP A 342 -3.01 -3.62 12.44
N LEU A 343 -2.88 -3.43 13.75
CA LEU A 343 -2.06 -2.39 14.36
C LEU A 343 -0.58 -2.76 14.35
N ASP A 344 0.11 -2.41 13.26
CA ASP A 344 1.57 -2.41 13.24
C ASP A 344 2.16 -1.21 14.00
N TYR A 345 3.48 -1.26 14.25
CA TYR A 345 4.18 -0.21 14.99
C TYR A 345 4.10 1.18 14.34
N GLN A 346 4.13 1.25 13.00
CA GLN A 346 4.10 2.52 12.27
C GLN A 346 2.73 3.18 12.39
N THR A 347 1.69 2.37 12.22
CA THR A 347 0.28 2.72 12.35
C THR A 347 -0.02 3.21 13.77
N MET A 348 0.51 2.53 14.79
CA MET A 348 0.42 2.99 16.18
C MET A 348 1.07 4.36 16.39
N LYS A 349 2.29 4.58 15.87
CA LYS A 349 3.02 5.85 16.03
C LYS A 349 2.26 7.01 15.38
N GLU A 350 1.72 6.79 14.18
CA GLU A 350 0.89 7.78 13.49
C GLU A 350 -0.35 8.12 14.32
N TYR A 351 -1.07 7.11 14.81
CA TYR A 351 -2.29 7.35 15.59
C TYR A 351 -2.03 8.00 16.95
N GLN A 352 -0.88 7.75 17.56
CA GLN A 352 -0.52 8.37 18.83
C GLN A 352 -0.32 9.88 18.72
N ARG A 353 0.00 10.41 17.53
CA ARG A 353 0.00 11.86 17.23
C ARG A 353 -1.39 12.47 17.38
N PHE A 354 -2.44 11.75 17.00
CA PHE A 354 -3.82 12.24 16.95
C PHE A 354 -4.66 11.86 18.16
N SER A 355 -4.37 10.73 18.81
CA SER A 355 -5.12 10.24 19.96
C SER A 355 -4.17 9.55 20.95
N PRO A 356 -3.41 10.33 21.75
CA PRO A 356 -2.53 9.77 22.78
C PRO A 356 -3.27 8.76 23.66
N ASP A 357 -2.62 7.62 23.92
CA ASP A 357 -3.05 6.53 24.82
C ASP A 357 -4.39 5.82 24.49
N SER A 358 -5.05 6.13 23.37
CA SER A 358 -6.29 5.45 22.98
C SER A 358 -6.11 4.19 22.15
N VAL A 359 -4.98 4.07 21.46
CA VAL A 359 -4.72 2.96 20.53
C VAL A 359 -3.63 2.05 21.10
N ASN A 360 -4.06 0.99 21.76
CA ASN A 360 -3.21 -0.09 22.27
C ASN A 360 -4.06 -1.34 22.47
N GLY A 361 -3.41 -2.50 22.66
CA GLY A 361 -4.06 -3.80 22.81
C GLY A 361 -4.80 -4.03 24.14
N SER A 362 -4.88 -3.02 25.03
CA SER A 362 -5.62 -3.13 26.29
C SER A 362 -7.14 -3.11 26.05
N GLU A 363 -7.91 -3.71 26.95
CA GLU A 363 -9.37 -3.61 26.96
C GLU A 363 -9.91 -2.35 27.67
N SER A 364 -9.02 -1.57 28.29
CA SER A 364 -9.40 -0.39 29.06
C SER A 364 -10.05 0.70 28.19
N THR A 365 -11.23 1.15 28.62
CA THR A 365 -12.03 2.20 27.96
C THR A 365 -11.73 3.61 28.52
N ALA A 366 -10.92 3.72 29.58
CA ALA A 366 -10.65 5.00 30.26
C ALA A 366 -10.00 6.04 29.34
N GLY A 367 -9.03 5.62 28.52
CA GLY A 367 -8.39 6.50 27.52
C GLY A 367 -9.36 6.94 26.42
N LEU A 368 -10.22 6.02 25.97
CA LEU A 368 -11.25 6.30 24.95
C LEU A 368 -12.26 7.34 25.46
N LYS A 369 -12.76 7.17 26.69
CA LYS A 369 -13.70 8.11 27.32
C LYS A 369 -13.09 9.52 27.42
N ARG A 370 -11.85 9.62 27.89
CA ARG A 370 -11.11 10.89 27.98
C ARG A 370 -10.99 11.59 26.63
N ASN A 371 -10.72 10.84 25.55
CA ASN A 371 -10.58 11.43 24.21
C ASN A 371 -11.92 11.80 23.56
N ILE A 372 -13.02 11.14 23.94
CA ILE A 372 -14.38 11.56 23.57
C ILE A 372 -14.71 12.93 24.18
N GLU A 373 -14.32 13.16 25.43
CA GLU A 373 -14.65 14.37 26.20
C GLU A 373 -13.80 15.61 25.84
N LYS A 374 -12.68 15.44 25.12
CA LYS A 374 -11.86 16.58 24.65
C LYS A 374 -12.54 17.35 23.52
N ASP A 375 -12.70 18.66 23.64
CA ASP A 375 -13.38 19.49 22.63
C ASP A 375 -12.47 19.93 21.47
N ASP A 376 -11.15 20.02 21.69
CA ASP A 376 -10.15 20.51 20.72
C ASP A 376 -9.80 19.49 19.62
N ASN A 377 -10.30 18.25 19.73
CA ASN A 377 -9.95 17.18 18.81
C ASN A 377 -11.19 16.37 18.39
N LYS A 378 -11.53 16.42 17.11
CA LYS A 378 -12.67 15.69 16.56
C LYS A 378 -12.37 14.23 16.20
N ILE A 379 -11.11 13.86 15.96
CA ILE A 379 -10.74 12.49 15.57
C ILE A 379 -10.50 11.62 16.80
N ILE A 380 -11.11 10.44 16.81
CA ILE A 380 -10.96 9.43 17.85
C ILE A 380 -10.50 8.14 17.19
N VAL A 381 -9.28 7.70 17.50
CA VAL A 381 -8.79 6.40 17.05
C VAL A 381 -8.99 5.35 18.14
N THR A 382 -9.62 4.23 17.81
CA THR A 382 -9.89 3.15 18.77
C THR A 382 -9.97 1.77 18.12
N THR A 383 -9.99 0.72 18.93
CA THR A 383 -10.25 -0.64 18.44
C THR A 383 -11.73 -0.98 18.51
N ILE A 384 -12.20 -1.90 17.66
CA ILE A 384 -13.59 -2.37 17.69
C ILE A 384 -13.98 -2.94 19.07
N GLN A 385 -13.05 -3.62 19.74
CA GLN A 385 -13.27 -4.21 21.07
C GLN A 385 -13.44 -3.13 22.13
N LYS A 386 -12.58 -2.10 22.16
CA LYS A 386 -12.72 -0.97 23.10
C LYS A 386 -14.00 -0.19 22.88
N LEU A 387 -14.38 0.03 21.62
CA LEU A 387 -15.63 0.70 21.28
C LEU A 387 -16.84 -0.13 21.74
N ASN A 388 -16.83 -1.45 21.51
CA ASN A 388 -17.90 -2.33 21.98
C ASN A 388 -17.98 -2.34 23.52
N ASN A 389 -16.86 -2.45 24.22
CA ASN A 389 -16.81 -2.41 25.68
C ASN A 389 -17.35 -1.09 26.24
N LEU A 390 -16.98 0.05 25.65
CA LEU A 390 -17.54 1.36 26.01
C LEU A 390 -19.06 1.38 25.84
N MET A 391 -19.54 0.87 24.70
CA MET A 391 -20.97 0.77 24.43
C MET A 391 -21.68 -0.29 25.28
N LYS A 392 -20.98 -1.18 25.99
CA LYS A 392 -21.59 -2.06 27.00
C LYS A 392 -21.67 -1.38 28.35
N SER A 393 -20.57 -0.78 28.79
CA SER A 393 -20.47 -0.22 30.14
C SER A 393 -21.18 1.13 30.31
N GLU A 394 -21.26 1.95 29.26
CA GLU A 394 -21.73 3.34 29.37
C GLU A 394 -23.04 3.55 28.60
N GLU A 395 -24.13 3.84 29.29
CA GLU A 395 -25.46 4.02 28.68
C GLU A 395 -25.74 5.46 28.21
N ASN A 396 -25.21 6.46 28.90
CA ASN A 396 -25.65 7.85 28.78
C ASN A 396 -24.52 8.83 28.41
N LEU A 397 -23.65 8.47 27.45
CA LEU A 397 -22.62 9.39 26.96
C LEU A 397 -23.24 10.48 26.08
N SER A 398 -22.82 11.73 26.28
CA SER A 398 -23.29 12.88 25.50
C SER A 398 -23.04 12.72 23.99
N ILE A 399 -21.96 11.99 23.62
CA ILE A 399 -21.59 11.71 22.24
C ILE A 399 -22.67 10.95 21.46
N TYR A 400 -23.52 10.17 22.14
CA TYR A 400 -24.57 9.38 21.49
C TYR A 400 -25.64 10.22 20.79
N GLN A 401 -25.76 11.51 21.14
CA GLN A 401 -26.74 12.44 20.55
C GLN A 401 -26.14 13.40 19.49
N LYS A 402 -24.81 13.36 19.33
CA LYS A 402 -24.04 14.23 18.43
C LYS A 402 -23.96 13.65 17.01
N GLN A 403 -23.53 14.44 16.03
CA GLN A 403 -23.27 14.04 14.65
C GLN A 403 -21.93 13.31 14.56
N VAL A 404 -21.99 11.98 14.41
CA VAL A 404 -20.81 11.11 14.49
C VAL A 404 -20.56 10.40 13.16
N VAL A 405 -19.30 10.37 12.71
CA VAL A 405 -18.87 9.53 11.59
C VAL A 405 -18.09 8.34 12.13
N PHE A 406 -18.39 7.13 11.66
CA PHE A 406 -17.60 5.93 11.90
C PHE A 406 -16.95 5.47 10.61
N ILE A 407 -15.63 5.27 10.63
CA ILE A 407 -14.87 4.67 9.55
C ILE A 407 -14.16 3.45 10.11
N PHE A 408 -14.54 2.27 9.63
CA PHE A 408 -13.98 0.99 10.04
C PHE A 408 -12.95 0.52 9.00
N ASP A 409 -11.73 0.24 9.44
CA ASP A 409 -10.72 -0.46 8.62
C ASP A 409 -10.86 -1.98 8.81
N GLU A 410 -10.67 -2.74 7.73
CA GLU A 410 -10.85 -4.20 7.67
C GLU A 410 -12.19 -4.72 8.22
N ALA A 411 -13.29 -4.18 7.67
CA ALA A 411 -14.66 -4.34 8.15
C ALA A 411 -15.36 -5.69 7.86
N HIS A 412 -14.69 -6.83 8.08
CA HIS A 412 -15.19 -8.18 7.75
C HIS A 412 -15.14 -9.21 8.91
N ARG A 413 -14.92 -8.80 10.17
CA ARG A 413 -14.59 -9.73 11.27
C ARG A 413 -15.74 -10.04 12.24
N SER A 414 -15.62 -11.15 12.97
CA SER A 414 -16.61 -11.69 13.93
C SER A 414 -17.10 -10.73 15.01
N GLN A 415 -16.22 -9.88 15.53
CA GLN A 415 -16.54 -8.88 16.58
C GLN A 415 -17.50 -7.77 16.11
N PHE A 416 -17.79 -7.71 14.81
CA PHE A 416 -18.62 -6.66 14.23
C PHE A 416 -20.11 -6.81 14.60
N GLY A 417 -20.62 -8.03 14.75
CA GLY A 417 -22.06 -8.27 14.93
C GLY A 417 -22.64 -7.61 16.18
N GLU A 418 -22.03 -7.84 17.34
CA GLU A 418 -22.49 -7.25 18.60
C GLU A 418 -22.23 -5.74 18.65
N ALA A 419 -21.04 -5.30 18.22
CA ALA A 419 -20.68 -3.89 18.17
C ALA A 419 -21.66 -3.09 17.30
N GLN A 420 -22.06 -3.63 16.14
CA GLN A 420 -23.04 -3.01 15.24
C GLN A 420 -24.43 -2.91 15.88
N LYS A 421 -24.90 -3.95 16.59
CA LYS A 421 -26.17 -3.90 17.34
C LYS A 421 -26.13 -2.81 18.40
N ASN A 422 -25.04 -2.73 19.16
CA ASN A 422 -24.84 -1.71 20.18
C ASN A 422 -24.76 -0.29 19.60
N LEU A 423 -24.05 -0.12 18.47
CA LEU A 423 -23.92 1.15 17.77
C LEU A 423 -25.27 1.66 17.29
N LYS A 424 -26.05 0.83 16.56
CA LYS A 424 -27.41 1.16 16.09
C LYS A 424 -28.36 1.51 17.24
N ARG A 425 -28.20 0.85 18.40
CA ARG A 425 -29.02 1.09 19.60
C ARG A 425 -28.66 2.43 20.28
N LYS A 426 -27.37 2.71 20.46
CA LYS A 426 -26.90 3.84 21.30
C LYS A 426 -26.74 5.14 20.51
N PHE A 427 -26.06 5.15 19.37
CA PHE A 427 -25.82 6.36 18.59
C PHE A 427 -27.05 6.76 17.77
N LYS A 428 -27.49 8.01 17.89
CA LYS A 428 -28.75 8.49 17.26
C LYS A 428 -28.55 9.18 15.92
N LYS A 429 -27.39 9.80 15.69
CA LYS A 429 -27.05 10.52 14.46
C LYS A 429 -25.66 10.10 13.99
N PHE A 430 -25.59 9.04 13.20
CA PHE A 430 -24.32 8.57 12.68
C PHE A 430 -24.35 8.22 11.20
N TYR A 431 -23.15 8.28 10.61
CA TYR A 431 -22.81 7.80 9.27
C TYR A 431 -21.73 6.74 9.43
N GLN A 432 -21.88 5.57 8.84
CA GLN A 432 -20.86 4.51 8.97
C GLN A 432 -20.33 4.05 7.62
N PHE A 433 -19.02 3.90 7.56
CA PHE A 433 -18.29 3.47 6.38
C PHE A 433 -17.34 2.32 6.71
N GLY A 434 -17.32 1.31 5.86
CA GLY A 434 -16.42 0.16 6.01
C GLY A 434 -15.41 0.09 4.87
N PHE A 435 -14.14 -0.10 5.18
CA PHE A 435 -13.11 -0.48 4.22
C PHE A 435 -12.84 -1.97 4.35
N THR A 436 -12.85 -2.71 3.24
CA THR A 436 -12.54 -4.14 3.25
C THR A 436 -11.86 -4.55 1.95
N GLY A 437 -10.89 -5.47 2.04
CA GLY A 437 -10.35 -6.16 0.85
C GLY A 437 -11.16 -7.39 0.45
N THR A 438 -11.96 -7.89 1.38
CA THR A 438 -12.66 -9.17 1.29
C THR A 438 -14.06 -8.98 1.88
N PRO A 439 -14.99 -8.37 1.14
CA PRO A 439 -16.36 -8.20 1.58
C PRO A 439 -17.05 -9.56 1.85
N ILE A 440 -18.01 -9.55 2.75
CA ILE A 440 -18.88 -10.69 3.03
C ILE A 440 -20.08 -10.60 2.08
N PHE A 441 -20.16 -11.56 1.18
CA PHE A 441 -21.25 -11.80 0.26
C PHE A 441 -22.15 -12.93 0.78
N PRO A 442 -23.35 -13.12 0.20
CA PRO A 442 -24.21 -14.26 0.55
C PRO A 442 -23.50 -15.63 0.42
N GLU A 443 -22.58 -15.78 -0.53
CA GLU A 443 -21.88 -17.03 -0.85
C GLU A 443 -20.88 -17.46 0.23
N ASN A 444 -20.29 -16.52 0.97
CA ASN A 444 -19.34 -16.80 2.05
C ASN A 444 -19.87 -16.49 3.46
N ALA A 445 -21.15 -16.10 3.59
CA ALA A 445 -21.78 -15.85 4.89
C ALA A 445 -22.29 -17.15 5.55
N LEU A 446 -21.70 -17.56 6.69
CA LEU A 446 -22.22 -18.66 7.53
C LEU A 446 -23.18 -18.14 8.60
N GLY A 447 -24.14 -17.30 8.20
CA GLY A 447 -25.05 -16.63 9.13
C GLY A 447 -24.60 -15.23 9.58
N ALA A 448 -23.41 -14.79 9.17
CA ALA A 448 -23.01 -13.39 9.28
C ALA A 448 -23.87 -12.44 8.44
N GLU A 449 -23.98 -11.18 8.89
CA GLU A 449 -24.55 -10.10 8.07
C GLU A 449 -23.59 -9.76 6.92
N THR A 450 -24.11 -9.73 5.68
CA THR A 450 -23.34 -9.31 4.49
C THR A 450 -22.84 -7.87 4.63
N THR A 451 -21.70 -7.54 4.01
CA THR A 451 -21.13 -6.17 4.05
C THR A 451 -22.14 -5.11 3.57
N ILE A 452 -22.88 -5.41 2.50
CA ILE A 452 -23.92 -4.52 1.97
C ILE A 452 -25.09 -4.32 2.95
N SER A 453 -25.44 -5.34 3.74
CA SER A 453 -26.51 -5.23 4.74
C SER A 453 -26.12 -4.38 5.95
N VAL A 454 -24.83 -4.38 6.31
CA VAL A 454 -24.27 -3.60 7.43
C VAL A 454 -24.04 -2.14 7.02
N PHE A 455 -23.34 -1.92 5.90
CA PHE A 455 -22.82 -0.60 5.52
C PHE A 455 -23.63 0.10 4.44
N GLY A 456 -24.37 -0.64 3.62
CA GLY A 456 -25.10 -0.09 2.47
C GLY A 456 -24.32 -0.24 1.17
N THR A 457 -24.46 0.75 0.28
CA THR A 457 -23.98 0.64 -1.11
C THR A 457 -22.46 0.64 -1.19
N GLU A 458 -21.90 -0.10 -2.15
CA GLU A 458 -20.49 0.02 -2.54
C GLU A 458 -20.26 1.40 -3.14
N LEU A 459 -19.45 2.23 -2.49
CA LEU A 459 -19.16 3.58 -2.98
C LEU A 459 -18.04 3.58 -4.02
N HIS A 460 -17.08 2.67 -3.90
CA HIS A 460 -15.97 2.51 -4.85
C HIS A 460 -15.30 1.15 -4.67
N SER A 461 -14.79 0.57 -5.75
CA SER A 461 -13.99 -0.66 -5.74
C SER A 461 -12.64 -0.52 -6.46
N TYR A 462 -11.63 -1.21 -5.93
CA TYR A 462 -10.30 -1.40 -6.51
C TYR A 462 -9.87 -2.83 -6.18
N VAL A 463 -10.18 -3.75 -7.09
CA VAL A 463 -10.06 -5.18 -6.85
C VAL A 463 -8.64 -5.69 -7.16
N ILE A 464 -8.37 -6.96 -6.87
CA ILE A 464 -7.03 -7.53 -7.08
C ILE A 464 -6.60 -7.51 -8.55
N THR A 465 -7.52 -7.63 -9.50
CA THR A 465 -7.22 -7.55 -10.94
C THR A 465 -6.74 -6.17 -11.35
N ASP A 466 -7.37 -5.10 -10.84
CA ASP A 466 -6.90 -3.74 -11.06
C ASP A 466 -5.50 -3.56 -10.47
N ALA A 467 -5.28 -4.04 -9.24
CA ALA A 467 -4.00 -3.91 -8.55
C ALA A 467 -2.83 -4.63 -9.25
N ILE A 468 -3.11 -5.80 -9.85
CA ILE A 468 -2.12 -6.54 -10.64
C ILE A 468 -1.90 -5.87 -12.01
N ARG A 469 -2.98 -5.44 -12.68
CA ARG A 469 -2.88 -4.70 -13.97
C ARG A 469 -2.05 -3.43 -13.83
N ASP A 470 -2.15 -2.74 -12.71
CA ASP A 470 -1.46 -1.49 -12.44
C ASP A 470 -0.05 -1.68 -11.83
N ASP A 471 0.45 -2.93 -11.79
CA ASP A 471 1.74 -3.33 -11.19
C ASP A 471 1.90 -2.84 -9.74
N LYS A 472 0.80 -2.77 -8.97
CA LYS A 472 0.80 -2.32 -7.57
C LYS A 472 0.81 -3.47 -6.57
N VAL A 473 0.44 -4.66 -7.03
CA VAL A 473 0.44 -5.91 -6.28
C VAL A 473 0.91 -7.02 -7.23
N LEU A 474 1.71 -7.95 -6.73
CA LEU A 474 2.22 -9.07 -7.52
C LEU A 474 1.18 -10.21 -7.65
N LYS A 475 1.38 -11.06 -8.65
CA LYS A 475 0.61 -12.29 -8.85
C LYS A 475 0.95 -13.37 -7.82
N PHE A 476 0.21 -14.47 -7.84
CA PHE A 476 0.49 -15.67 -7.05
C PHE A 476 0.89 -16.85 -7.92
N LYS A 477 1.96 -17.54 -7.55
CA LYS A 477 2.25 -18.91 -8.01
C LYS A 477 1.78 -19.87 -6.92
N VAL A 478 0.70 -20.61 -7.20
CA VAL A 478 0.09 -21.53 -6.23
C VAL A 478 0.36 -22.95 -6.67
N ASP A 479 1.14 -23.68 -5.87
CA ASP A 479 1.52 -25.07 -6.16
C ASP A 479 1.08 -25.99 -5.03
N TYR A 480 0.36 -27.06 -5.38
CA TYR A 480 0.19 -28.20 -4.49
C TYR A 480 1.38 -29.15 -4.65
N ASN A 481 2.16 -29.31 -3.57
CA ASN A 481 3.32 -30.19 -3.55
C ASN A 481 2.88 -31.67 -3.40
N ASP A 482 2.39 -32.28 -4.48
CA ASP A 482 1.89 -33.65 -4.56
C ASP A 482 3.01 -34.70 -4.65
N VAL A 483 3.79 -34.85 -3.58
CA VAL A 483 4.95 -35.78 -3.54
C VAL A 483 4.79 -36.87 -2.47
N ARG A 484 3.60 -37.00 -1.87
CA ARG A 484 3.35 -37.88 -0.72
C ARG A 484 2.20 -38.85 -0.99
N PRO A 485 2.40 -39.92 -1.80
CA PRO A 485 1.34 -40.84 -2.18
C PRO A 485 0.58 -41.46 -0.98
N GLN A 486 1.29 -41.73 0.13
CA GLN A 486 0.69 -42.28 1.35
C GLN A 486 -0.36 -41.36 1.97
N PHE A 487 -0.17 -40.04 1.85
CA PHE A 487 -1.02 -39.02 2.47
C PHE A 487 -1.92 -38.29 1.46
N LYS A 488 -1.82 -38.60 0.16
CA LYS A 488 -2.57 -37.91 -0.90
C LYS A 488 -4.07 -37.88 -0.65
N ALA A 489 -4.68 -39.02 -0.32
CA ALA A 489 -6.12 -39.10 -0.03
C ALA A 489 -6.55 -38.20 1.14
N LEU A 490 -5.66 -38.01 2.13
CA LEU A 490 -5.87 -37.10 3.26
C LEU A 490 -5.73 -35.64 2.81
N GLU A 491 -4.71 -35.33 2.00
CA GLU A 491 -4.38 -33.99 1.53
C GLU A 491 -5.34 -33.44 0.47
N THR A 492 -6.07 -34.31 -0.24
CA THR A 492 -7.05 -33.95 -1.29
C THR A 492 -8.51 -34.03 -0.82
N GLU A 493 -8.79 -34.35 0.44
CA GLU A 493 -10.15 -34.37 0.97
C GLU A 493 -10.76 -32.95 0.96
N LYS A 494 -11.99 -32.83 0.46
CA LYS A 494 -12.68 -31.54 0.29
C LYS A 494 -13.90 -31.38 1.18
N ASP A 495 -14.44 -32.50 1.68
CA ASP A 495 -15.59 -32.51 2.57
C ASP A 495 -15.28 -31.81 3.91
N PRO A 496 -15.98 -30.73 4.27
CA PRO A 496 -15.68 -29.96 5.49
C PRO A 496 -15.84 -30.76 6.79
N GLU A 497 -16.82 -31.67 6.86
CA GLU A 497 -17.08 -32.46 8.07
C GLU A 497 -15.98 -33.51 8.26
N LYS A 498 -15.58 -34.18 7.17
CA LYS A 498 -14.46 -35.12 7.20
C LYS A 498 -13.15 -34.42 7.53
N LEU A 499 -12.88 -33.26 6.93
CA LEU A 499 -11.69 -32.47 7.27
C LEU A 499 -11.69 -32.14 8.77
N THR A 500 -12.81 -31.67 9.32
CA THR A 500 -12.92 -31.39 10.76
C THR A 500 -12.65 -32.64 11.61
N ALA A 501 -13.18 -33.80 11.20
CA ALA A 501 -12.97 -35.06 11.89
C ALA A 501 -11.51 -35.55 11.80
N LEU A 502 -10.83 -35.34 10.66
CA LEU A 502 -9.42 -35.67 10.46
C LEU A 502 -8.51 -34.80 11.35
N GLU A 503 -8.86 -33.52 11.50
CA GLU A 503 -8.16 -32.56 12.37
C GLU A 503 -8.28 -32.97 13.83
N GLN A 504 -9.49 -33.32 14.28
CA GLN A 504 -9.74 -33.83 15.62
C GLN A 504 -8.98 -35.14 15.90
N LYS A 505 -8.87 -36.01 14.90
CA LYS A 505 -8.08 -37.25 14.96
C LYS A 505 -6.58 -37.03 14.78
N GLN A 506 -6.13 -35.79 14.59
CA GLN A 506 -4.73 -35.43 14.33
C GLN A 506 -4.11 -36.19 13.13
N ALA A 507 -4.92 -36.58 12.15
CA ALA A 507 -4.47 -37.39 11.01
C ALA A 507 -3.37 -36.69 10.18
N PHE A 508 -3.46 -35.36 10.07
CA PHE A 508 -2.45 -34.53 9.40
C PHE A 508 -1.12 -34.41 10.15
N LEU A 509 -1.08 -34.80 11.43
CA LEU A 509 0.09 -34.67 12.31
C LEU A 509 0.92 -35.95 12.39
N HIS A 510 0.74 -36.87 11.43
CA HIS A 510 1.53 -38.09 11.33
C HIS A 510 3.04 -37.76 11.24
N PRO A 511 3.91 -38.36 12.09
CA PRO A 511 5.32 -37.99 12.17
C PRO A 511 6.06 -38.02 10.82
N GLU A 512 5.85 -39.06 10.01
CA GLU A 512 6.47 -39.14 8.67
C GLU A 512 6.01 -38.02 7.74
N ARG A 513 4.71 -37.65 7.75
CA ARG A 513 4.20 -36.54 6.95
C ARG A 513 4.85 -35.21 7.36
N ILE A 514 4.91 -34.94 8.66
CA ILE A 514 5.56 -33.75 9.22
C ILE A 514 7.04 -33.70 8.83
N LYS A 515 7.74 -34.84 8.91
CA LYS A 515 9.15 -34.98 8.54
C LYS A 515 9.40 -34.74 7.05
N GLU A 516 8.60 -35.36 6.17
CA GLU A 516 8.69 -35.17 4.71
C GLU A 516 8.46 -33.71 4.31
N ILE A 517 7.44 -33.06 4.90
CA ILE A 517 7.16 -31.63 4.67
C ILE A 517 8.30 -30.76 5.18
N SER A 518 8.80 -31.02 6.40
CA SER A 518 9.91 -30.26 7.00
C SER A 518 11.20 -30.40 6.17
N GLN A 519 11.49 -31.61 5.67
CA GLN A 519 12.64 -31.86 4.82
C GLN A 519 12.52 -31.14 3.47
N TYR A 520 11.35 -31.19 2.84
CA TYR A 520 11.08 -30.45 1.62
C TYR A 520 11.29 -28.94 1.84
N LEU A 521 10.78 -28.39 2.95
CA LEU A 521 10.92 -26.99 3.29
C LEU A 521 12.40 -26.62 3.39
N LEU A 522 13.19 -27.34 4.20
CA LEU A 522 14.63 -27.05 4.37
C LEU A 522 15.40 -27.14 3.05
N ASN A 523 15.12 -28.16 2.23
CA ASN A 523 15.81 -28.38 0.96
C ASN A 523 15.52 -27.26 -0.06
N ASN A 524 14.28 -26.78 -0.11
CA ASN A 524 13.83 -25.84 -1.13
C ASN A 524 13.78 -24.39 -0.63
N PHE A 525 14.02 -24.14 0.66
CA PHE A 525 13.92 -22.80 1.26
C PHE A 525 14.77 -21.79 0.50
N LYS A 526 16.07 -22.09 0.29
CA LYS A 526 17.00 -21.17 -0.39
C LYS A 526 16.61 -20.91 -1.84
N GLN A 527 16.06 -21.91 -2.53
CA GLN A 527 15.58 -21.75 -3.90
C GLN A 527 14.36 -20.83 -3.93
N LYS A 528 13.30 -21.15 -3.17
CA LYS A 528 12.04 -20.37 -3.16
C LYS A 528 12.25 -18.94 -2.66
N THR A 529 13.26 -18.72 -1.81
CA THR A 529 13.62 -17.39 -1.29
C THR A 529 14.76 -16.69 -2.04
N HIS A 530 15.21 -17.24 -3.18
CA HIS A 530 16.26 -16.65 -4.04
C HIS A 530 17.62 -16.45 -3.33
N ARG A 531 17.92 -17.27 -2.32
CA ARG A 531 19.17 -17.24 -1.56
C ARG A 531 20.27 -18.17 -2.11
N LEU A 532 20.05 -18.79 -3.27
CA LEU A 532 21.08 -19.54 -4.00
C LEU A 532 22.07 -18.63 -4.77
N ASN A 533 21.85 -17.32 -4.77
CA ASN A 533 22.75 -16.37 -5.43
C ASN A 533 24.07 -16.19 -4.67
N ALA A 534 25.07 -15.59 -5.34
CA ALA A 534 26.42 -15.41 -4.80
C ALA A 534 26.49 -14.57 -3.50
N THR A 535 25.50 -13.71 -3.26
CA THR A 535 25.45 -12.87 -2.06
C THR A 535 24.76 -13.54 -0.87
N GLY A 536 24.07 -14.67 -1.10
CA GLY A 536 23.18 -15.31 -0.12
C GLY A 536 21.98 -14.45 0.30
N LYS A 537 21.83 -13.25 -0.26
CA LYS A 537 20.79 -12.28 0.08
C LYS A 537 19.59 -12.49 -0.83
N GLY A 538 18.43 -12.66 -0.23
CA GLY A 538 17.18 -12.88 -0.95
C GLY A 538 15.99 -12.44 -0.10
N PHE A 539 15.03 -13.34 0.04
CA PHE A 539 13.79 -13.13 0.77
C PHE A 539 13.71 -14.04 1.99
N ASN A 540 12.64 -13.92 2.77
CA ASN A 540 12.30 -14.87 3.83
C ASN A 540 10.88 -15.44 3.62
N ALA A 541 10.46 -16.37 4.49
CA ALA A 541 9.22 -17.10 4.32
C ALA A 541 8.37 -17.18 5.60
N MET A 542 7.10 -17.50 5.42
CA MET A 542 6.16 -17.84 6.49
C MET A 542 5.61 -19.24 6.27
N PHE A 543 5.25 -19.93 7.37
CA PHE A 543 4.60 -21.23 7.33
C PHE A 543 3.29 -21.20 8.13
N ALA A 544 2.17 -21.21 7.43
CA ALA A 544 0.84 -21.23 8.01
C ALA A 544 0.39 -22.67 8.29
N VAL A 545 0.09 -22.99 9.55
CA VAL A 545 -0.27 -24.34 9.99
C VAL A 545 -1.68 -24.40 10.57
N SER A 546 -2.25 -25.59 10.61
CA SER A 546 -3.65 -25.81 11.01
C SER A 546 -3.92 -25.50 12.48
N SER A 547 -3.00 -25.85 13.39
CA SER A 547 -3.21 -25.76 14.85
C SER A 547 -1.92 -25.48 15.62
N VAL A 548 -2.07 -25.17 16.91
CA VAL A 548 -0.95 -25.03 17.85
C VAL A 548 -0.11 -26.32 17.92
N GLU A 549 -0.76 -27.49 17.94
CA GLU A 549 -0.06 -28.78 17.97
C GLU A 549 0.76 -29.02 16.68
N ALA A 550 0.23 -28.61 15.51
CA ALA A 550 1.00 -28.62 14.28
C ALA A 550 2.24 -27.71 14.38
N ALA A 551 2.08 -26.49 14.91
CA ALA A 551 3.17 -25.53 15.07
C ALA A 551 4.30 -26.09 15.94
N LYS A 552 3.95 -26.79 17.05
CA LYS A 552 4.92 -27.47 17.91
C LYS A 552 5.71 -28.53 17.14
N ARG A 553 5.00 -29.47 16.50
CA ARG A 553 5.62 -30.60 15.80
C ARG A 553 6.52 -30.14 14.66
N TYR A 554 6.08 -29.15 13.88
CA TYR A 554 6.89 -28.58 12.81
C TYR A 554 8.13 -27.88 13.35
N TYR A 555 8.00 -27.04 14.38
CA TYR A 555 9.13 -26.35 14.98
C TYR A 555 10.18 -27.34 15.52
N GLU A 556 9.76 -28.33 16.30
CA GLU A 556 10.67 -29.35 16.85
C GLU A 556 11.33 -30.19 15.74
N THR A 557 10.56 -30.61 14.75
CA THR A 557 11.09 -31.40 13.62
C THR A 557 12.10 -30.60 12.81
N LEU A 558 11.81 -29.33 12.50
CA LEU A 558 12.73 -28.46 11.77
C LEU A 558 14.01 -28.22 12.56
N GLN A 559 13.92 -27.93 13.86
CA GLN A 559 15.08 -27.76 14.73
C GLN A 559 15.94 -29.03 14.79
N ASN A 560 15.32 -30.21 14.90
CA ASN A 560 16.03 -31.49 14.92
C ASN A 560 16.73 -31.79 13.58
N LEU A 561 16.06 -31.54 12.44
CA LEU A 561 16.63 -31.78 11.11
C LEU A 561 17.78 -30.84 10.76
N GLN A 562 17.85 -29.65 11.38
CA GLN A 562 18.91 -28.68 11.16
C GLN A 562 19.98 -28.64 12.26
N ALA A 563 19.88 -29.48 13.30
CA ALA A 563 20.77 -29.45 14.46
C ALA A 563 22.25 -29.65 14.12
N GLU A 564 22.55 -30.41 13.06
CA GLU A 564 23.91 -30.69 12.57
C GLU A 564 24.35 -29.76 11.42
N GLN A 565 23.50 -28.80 11.00
CA GLN A 565 23.86 -27.87 9.94
C GLN A 565 24.75 -26.74 10.47
N GLU A 566 25.80 -26.39 9.74
CA GLU A 566 26.73 -25.30 10.09
C GLU A 566 26.04 -23.92 10.08
N HIS A 567 25.06 -23.74 9.19
CA HIS A 567 24.30 -22.51 9.02
C HIS A 567 22.80 -22.80 9.00
N PRO A 568 22.19 -23.11 10.16
CA PRO A 568 20.78 -23.42 10.26
C PRO A 568 19.94 -22.17 10.00
N LEU A 569 18.68 -22.38 9.58
CA LEU A 569 17.74 -21.28 9.44
C LEU A 569 17.32 -20.77 10.82
N LYS A 570 17.19 -19.44 10.94
CA LYS A 570 16.61 -18.83 12.14
C LYS A 570 15.09 -18.94 12.08
N ILE A 571 14.55 -19.93 12.79
CA ILE A 571 13.13 -20.24 12.83
C ILE A 571 12.51 -19.66 14.10
N ALA A 572 11.40 -18.95 13.96
CA ALA A 572 10.60 -18.45 15.07
C ALA A 572 9.15 -18.92 14.95
N THR A 573 8.43 -18.92 16.07
CA THR A 573 7.00 -19.28 16.10
C THR A 573 6.25 -18.40 17.08
N ILE A 574 4.96 -18.19 16.80
CA ILE A 574 4.07 -17.42 17.64
C ILE A 574 2.63 -17.89 17.48
N PHE A 575 1.95 -18.04 18.61
CA PHE A 575 0.53 -18.36 18.70
C PHE A 575 0.01 -18.01 20.10
N SER A 576 -1.31 -17.94 20.22
CA SER A 576 -2.04 -17.71 21.46
C SER A 576 -3.41 -18.40 21.42
N PHE A 577 -4.20 -18.21 22.47
CA PHE A 577 -5.53 -18.77 22.60
C PHE A 577 -6.51 -18.12 21.61
N ALA A 578 -7.26 -18.94 20.86
CA ALA A 578 -8.39 -18.49 20.05
C ALA A 578 -9.68 -18.68 20.86
N ALA A 579 -10.33 -17.59 21.26
CA ALA A 579 -11.47 -17.64 22.18
C ALA A 579 -12.78 -18.12 21.54
N ASN A 580 -12.94 -17.94 20.23
CA ASN A 580 -14.11 -18.36 19.48
C ASN A 580 -13.68 -19.29 18.34
N GLU A 581 -14.08 -20.56 18.39
CA GLU A 581 -13.92 -21.52 17.29
C GLU A 581 -15.10 -21.48 16.30
N GLU A 582 -16.22 -20.84 16.66
CA GLU A 582 -17.34 -20.60 15.75
C GLU A 582 -16.93 -19.62 14.64
N GLN A 583 -17.04 -20.06 13.39
CA GLN A 583 -16.81 -19.23 12.19
C GLN A 583 -18.09 -18.48 11.84
N ASP A 584 -18.03 -17.15 11.80
CA ASP A 584 -19.17 -16.31 11.35
C ASP A 584 -19.26 -16.32 9.81
N ALA A 585 -18.13 -16.50 9.12
CA ALA A 585 -18.04 -16.64 7.67
C ALA A 585 -17.10 -17.79 7.25
N ILE A 586 -17.38 -18.44 6.11
CA ILE A 586 -16.53 -19.53 5.61
C ILE A 586 -15.14 -18.94 5.31
N GLY A 587 -14.11 -19.47 5.97
CA GLY A 587 -12.72 -19.06 5.72
C GLY A 587 -12.19 -18.00 6.69
N ASP A 588 -12.90 -17.70 7.78
CA ASP A 588 -12.36 -16.90 8.87
C ASP A 588 -11.07 -17.51 9.44
N ILE A 589 -10.06 -16.66 9.64
CA ILE A 589 -8.86 -17.02 10.40
C ILE A 589 -9.14 -16.70 11.88
N PRO A 590 -9.10 -17.69 12.80
CA PRO A 590 -9.48 -17.50 14.20
C PRO A 590 -8.80 -16.30 14.87
N ASP A 591 -9.56 -15.61 15.72
CA ASP A 591 -9.08 -14.48 16.50
C ASP A 591 -8.30 -14.91 17.74
N GLU A 592 -6.99 -15.05 17.56
CA GLU A 592 -6.05 -15.24 18.67
C GLU A 592 -5.98 -13.99 19.57
N THR A 593 -5.99 -14.19 20.88
CA THR A 593 -5.89 -13.13 21.90
C THR A 593 -4.42 -12.81 22.23
N PHE A 594 -4.16 -11.66 22.86
CA PHE A 594 -2.84 -11.32 23.41
C PHE A 594 -2.68 -11.74 24.87
N GLU A 595 -3.42 -12.77 25.30
CA GLU A 595 -3.40 -13.30 26.66
C GLU A 595 -2.91 -14.76 26.65
N PRO A 596 -1.58 -15.00 26.69
CA PRO A 596 -1.02 -16.35 26.68
C PRO A 596 -1.39 -17.17 27.92
N THR A 597 -1.89 -16.52 28.98
CA THR A 597 -2.40 -17.17 30.19
C THR A 597 -3.62 -18.05 29.93
N ALA A 598 -4.36 -17.81 28.85
CA ALA A 598 -5.50 -18.63 28.44
C ALA A 598 -5.09 -19.93 27.70
N LEU A 599 -3.81 -20.10 27.36
CA LEU A 599 -3.30 -21.34 26.78
C LEU A 599 -3.29 -22.49 27.79
N ASN A 600 -3.44 -23.72 27.30
CA ASN A 600 -3.20 -24.91 28.12
C ASN A 600 -1.71 -25.01 28.53
N SER A 601 -1.42 -25.77 29.59
CA SER A 601 -0.07 -25.87 30.17
C SER A 601 1.00 -26.26 29.15
N THR A 602 0.74 -27.28 28.33
CA THR A 602 1.71 -27.79 27.35
C THR A 602 1.96 -26.80 26.21
N ALA A 603 0.96 -26.01 25.80
CA ALA A 603 1.13 -24.95 24.79
C ALA A 603 1.92 -23.77 25.34
N LYS A 604 1.66 -23.38 26.59
CA LYS A 604 2.40 -22.32 27.27
C LYS A 604 3.86 -22.70 27.51
N GLU A 605 4.13 -23.90 27.99
CA GLU A 605 5.50 -24.42 28.19
C GLU A 605 6.30 -24.42 26.89
N PHE A 606 5.70 -24.90 25.81
CA PHE A 606 6.35 -24.86 24.50
C PHE A 606 6.60 -23.43 24.01
N LEU A 607 5.61 -22.54 24.16
CA LEU A 607 5.77 -21.14 23.76
C LEU A 607 6.90 -20.45 24.54
N THR A 608 7.01 -20.73 25.85
CA THR A 608 8.14 -20.26 26.66
C THR A 608 9.46 -20.77 26.09
N LYS A 609 9.59 -22.07 25.81
CA LYS A 609 10.79 -22.65 25.20
C LYS A 609 11.15 -21.98 23.87
N ALA A 610 10.18 -21.77 22.98
CA ALA A 610 10.42 -21.10 21.70
C ALA A 610 10.83 -19.62 21.86
N ILE A 611 10.28 -18.92 22.86
CA ILE A 611 10.70 -17.56 23.20
C ILE A 611 12.10 -17.55 23.81
N ASP A 612 12.48 -18.56 24.59
CA ASP A 612 13.83 -18.71 25.13
C ASP A 612 14.86 -18.95 24.02
N ASP A 613 14.54 -19.81 23.05
CA ASP A 613 15.36 -19.99 21.84
C ASP A 613 15.54 -18.65 21.10
N TYR A 614 14.45 -17.89 20.93
CA TYR A 614 14.48 -16.56 20.32
C TYR A 614 15.35 -15.57 21.11
N ASN A 615 15.19 -15.54 22.44
CA ASN A 615 15.98 -14.71 23.34
C ASN A 615 17.47 -15.04 23.23
N HIS A 616 17.82 -16.32 23.10
CA HIS A 616 19.18 -16.77 22.87
C HIS A 616 19.72 -16.31 21.51
N TYR A 617 18.95 -16.47 20.43
CA TYR A 617 19.36 -16.05 19.09
C TYR A 617 19.62 -14.55 18.97
N PHE A 618 18.86 -13.72 19.69
CA PHE A 618 18.83 -12.27 19.49
C PHE A 618 19.29 -11.44 20.69
N GLY A 619 19.69 -12.07 21.80
CA GLY A 619 20.11 -11.38 23.02
C GLY A 619 19.00 -10.56 23.66
N THR A 620 17.76 -11.06 23.64
CA THR A 620 16.58 -10.40 24.23
C THR A 620 16.13 -11.09 25.52
N ASN A 621 15.09 -10.57 26.19
CA ASN A 621 14.56 -11.14 27.43
C ASN A 621 13.03 -11.00 27.49
N TYR A 622 12.34 -11.61 26.52
CA TYR A 622 10.89 -11.67 26.48
C TYR A 622 10.34 -12.89 27.23
N GLY A 623 9.06 -12.84 27.61
CA GLY A 623 8.35 -13.89 28.32
C GLY A 623 6.88 -13.98 27.88
N VAL A 624 6.11 -14.81 28.59
CA VAL A 624 4.72 -15.16 28.26
C VAL A 624 3.67 -14.39 29.07
N ASP A 625 4.06 -13.42 29.90
CA ASP A 625 3.11 -12.46 30.46
C ASP A 625 2.61 -11.48 29.39
N SER A 626 1.43 -10.90 29.57
CA SER A 626 0.73 -10.16 28.52
C SER A 626 1.54 -8.96 27.99
N GLN A 627 2.31 -8.27 28.85
CA GLN A 627 3.13 -7.14 28.42
C GLN A 627 4.38 -7.61 27.66
N SER A 628 5.06 -8.63 28.17
CA SER A 628 6.26 -9.18 27.54
C SER A 628 5.95 -9.87 26.21
N PHE A 629 4.82 -10.59 26.12
CA PHE A 629 4.35 -11.21 24.88
C PHE A 629 3.98 -10.17 23.81
N GLN A 630 3.38 -9.05 24.19
CA GLN A 630 3.16 -7.93 23.26
C GLN A 630 4.47 -7.34 22.74
N ASN A 631 5.49 -7.22 23.60
CA ASN A 631 6.81 -6.74 23.18
C ASN A 631 7.50 -7.76 22.26
N TYR A 632 7.38 -9.07 22.55
CA TYR A 632 7.83 -10.14 21.67
C TYR A 632 7.16 -10.07 20.29
N TYR A 633 5.83 -9.95 20.23
CA TYR A 633 5.09 -9.80 18.97
C TYR A 633 5.63 -8.63 18.13
N ARG A 634 5.86 -7.47 18.76
CA ARG A 634 6.37 -6.27 18.07
C ARG A 634 7.79 -6.46 17.56
N ASP A 635 8.68 -7.03 18.38
CA ASP A 635 10.06 -7.27 17.97
C ASP A 635 10.14 -8.32 16.86
N LEU A 636 9.39 -9.42 17.00
CA LEU A 636 9.29 -10.48 15.99
C LEU A 636 8.81 -9.93 14.65
N ALA A 637 7.75 -9.10 14.64
CA ALA A 637 7.25 -8.46 13.43
C ALA A 637 8.35 -7.64 12.71
N LYS A 638 9.14 -6.88 13.48
CA LYS A 638 10.25 -6.08 12.97
C LYS A 638 11.37 -6.97 12.42
N ARG A 639 11.75 -8.02 13.12
CA ARG A 639 12.82 -8.94 12.71
C ARG A 639 12.48 -9.75 11.47
N VAL A 640 11.23 -10.20 11.34
CA VAL A 640 10.74 -10.84 10.11
C VAL A 640 10.78 -9.84 8.96
N LYS A 641 10.35 -8.59 9.16
CA LYS A 641 10.43 -7.55 8.12
C LYS A 641 11.88 -7.22 7.71
N ASN A 642 12.82 -7.31 8.64
CA ASN A 642 14.24 -7.06 8.41
C ASN A 642 15.02 -8.30 7.94
N GLN A 643 14.36 -9.45 7.75
CA GLN A 643 14.97 -10.74 7.41
C GLN A 643 15.97 -11.28 8.46
N GLU A 644 15.85 -10.84 9.72
CA GLU A 644 16.63 -11.40 10.83
C GLU A 644 16.07 -12.78 11.26
N VAL A 645 14.78 -13.01 10.96
CA VAL A 645 14.10 -14.32 11.03
C VAL A 645 13.88 -14.83 9.61
N ASP A 646 14.31 -16.06 9.36
CA ASP A 646 14.25 -16.71 8.04
C ASP A 646 12.89 -17.36 7.79
N LEU A 647 12.35 -18.05 8.79
CA LEU A 647 11.06 -18.72 8.71
C LEU A 647 10.23 -18.40 9.95
N LEU A 648 9.02 -17.88 9.73
CA LEU A 648 8.03 -17.68 10.79
C LEU A 648 6.91 -18.72 10.69
N ILE A 649 6.76 -19.56 11.70
CA ILE A 649 5.65 -20.51 11.83
C ILE A 649 4.48 -19.83 12.54
N VAL A 650 3.27 -19.87 11.95
CA VAL A 650 2.08 -19.21 12.49
C VAL A 650 0.83 -20.08 12.38
N VAL A 651 -0.11 -19.90 13.31
CA VAL A 651 -1.44 -20.53 13.24
C VAL A 651 -2.46 -19.58 12.58
N GLY A 652 -2.66 -18.40 13.14
CA GLY A 652 -3.54 -17.34 12.63
C GLY A 652 -2.95 -15.93 12.74
N MET A 653 -1.98 -15.72 13.64
CA MET A 653 -1.22 -14.46 13.73
C MET A 653 -0.45 -14.15 12.45
N PHE A 654 -0.25 -12.85 12.15
CA PHE A 654 0.45 -12.33 10.97
C PHE A 654 -0.13 -12.71 9.59
N LEU A 655 -1.17 -13.55 9.51
CA LEU A 655 -1.88 -13.84 8.26
C LEU A 655 -2.85 -12.72 7.83
N THR A 656 -3.13 -11.80 8.75
CA THR A 656 -3.86 -10.54 8.52
C THR A 656 -3.00 -9.37 9.01
N GLY A 657 -3.11 -8.20 8.37
CA GLY A 657 -2.44 -6.96 8.81
C GLY A 657 -0.92 -6.86 8.59
N PHE A 658 -0.16 -7.96 8.68
CA PHE A 658 1.31 -7.93 8.57
C PHE A 658 1.86 -7.51 7.20
N ASP A 659 2.76 -6.53 7.18
CA ASP A 659 3.37 -6.00 5.96
C ASP A 659 4.90 -6.16 5.90
N ALA A 660 5.37 -7.07 5.05
CA ALA A 660 6.79 -7.33 4.80
C ALA A 660 7.10 -7.42 3.29
N PRO A 661 7.60 -6.33 2.66
CA PRO A 661 7.92 -6.33 1.22
C PRO A 661 8.90 -7.42 0.79
N THR A 662 9.79 -7.84 1.68
CA THR A 662 10.81 -8.86 1.40
C THR A 662 10.40 -10.29 1.80
N LEU A 663 9.13 -10.51 2.13
CA LEU A 663 8.57 -11.85 2.30
C LEU A 663 7.98 -12.29 0.96
N ASN A 664 8.53 -13.33 0.34
CA ASN A 664 8.10 -13.79 -0.99
C ASN A 664 7.42 -15.16 -0.97
N THR A 665 7.62 -15.97 0.07
CA THR A 665 7.17 -17.36 0.10
C THR A 665 6.27 -17.62 1.31
N LEU A 666 5.11 -18.23 1.04
CA LEU A 666 4.19 -18.74 2.06
C LEU A 666 4.04 -20.27 1.86
N PHE A 667 4.52 -21.03 2.84
CA PHE A 667 4.22 -22.44 2.98
C PHE A 667 2.87 -22.60 3.70
N VAL A 668 2.05 -23.56 3.28
CA VAL A 668 0.68 -23.73 3.81
C VAL A 668 0.37 -25.20 4.08
N ASP A 669 0.17 -25.53 5.37
CA ASP A 669 -0.47 -26.78 5.82
C ASP A 669 -1.72 -26.44 6.63
N LYS A 670 -2.65 -25.73 5.98
CA LYS A 670 -3.88 -25.20 6.59
C LYS A 670 -5.00 -25.17 5.55
N ASN A 671 -6.23 -25.50 5.97
CA ASN A 671 -7.43 -25.41 5.13
C ASN A 671 -7.88 -23.94 4.98
N LEU A 672 -7.23 -23.19 4.10
CA LEU A 672 -7.63 -21.81 3.79
C LEU A 672 -8.81 -21.79 2.80
N ARG A 673 -9.75 -20.85 3.01
CA ARG A 673 -10.93 -20.64 2.16
C ARG A 673 -11.20 -19.14 1.99
N TYR A 674 -11.84 -18.77 0.88
CA TYR A 674 -12.34 -17.44 0.57
C TYR A 674 -11.42 -16.30 1.07
N HIS A 675 -11.90 -15.46 2.00
CA HIS A 675 -11.19 -14.27 2.45
C HIS A 675 -9.93 -14.59 3.23
N GLY A 676 -9.95 -15.59 4.11
CA GLY A 676 -8.74 -16.03 4.83
C GLY A 676 -7.65 -16.53 3.88
N LEU A 677 -8.02 -17.18 2.78
CA LEU A 677 -7.09 -17.57 1.72
C LEU A 677 -6.46 -16.34 1.06
N MET A 678 -7.27 -15.38 0.61
CA MET A 678 -6.77 -14.18 -0.04
C MET A 678 -5.89 -13.34 0.87
N GLN A 679 -6.24 -13.22 2.15
CA GLN A 679 -5.48 -12.47 3.15
C GLN A 679 -4.10 -13.10 3.40
N ALA A 680 -4.07 -14.41 3.63
CA ALA A 680 -2.85 -15.16 3.84
C ALA A 680 -1.94 -15.10 2.60
N PHE A 681 -2.46 -15.37 1.40
CA PHE A 681 -1.66 -15.34 0.18
C PHE A 681 -1.09 -13.93 -0.05
N SER A 682 -1.89 -12.88 0.23
CA SER A 682 -1.49 -11.48 0.15
C SER A 682 -0.42 -11.04 1.16
N ARG A 683 0.21 -11.95 1.92
CA ARG A 683 1.45 -11.66 2.65
C ARG A 683 2.67 -11.66 1.72
N THR A 684 2.57 -12.29 0.55
CA THR A 684 3.68 -12.46 -0.40
C THR A 684 3.64 -11.48 -1.58
N ASN A 685 2.51 -10.82 -1.84
CA ASN A 685 2.26 -10.06 -3.08
C ASN A 685 2.70 -8.59 -3.07
N ARG A 686 3.51 -8.18 -2.09
CA ARG A 686 4.07 -6.82 -2.05
C ARG A 686 5.17 -6.65 -3.09
N ILE A 687 5.10 -5.55 -3.86
CA ILE A 687 6.17 -5.11 -4.75
C ILE A 687 7.44 -4.81 -3.95
N TYR A 688 8.61 -5.09 -4.54
CA TYR A 688 9.91 -4.79 -3.95
C TYR A 688 10.86 -4.22 -4.99
N ASP A 689 11.35 -5.07 -5.89
CA ASP A 689 12.16 -4.72 -7.05
C ASP A 689 11.98 -5.80 -8.14
N THR A 690 12.75 -5.71 -9.23
CA THR A 690 12.67 -6.64 -10.36
C THR A 690 13.04 -8.09 -10.02
N THR A 691 13.66 -8.37 -8.87
CA THR A 691 13.99 -9.73 -8.44
C THR A 691 12.75 -10.47 -7.92
N LYS A 692 11.79 -9.74 -7.33
CA LYS A 692 10.53 -10.30 -6.81
C LYS A 692 9.41 -10.19 -7.84
N THR A 693 9.21 -11.25 -8.62
CA THR A 693 8.22 -11.28 -9.70
C THR A 693 6.80 -11.59 -9.23
N PHE A 694 6.66 -12.49 -8.25
CA PHE A 694 5.38 -12.94 -7.70
C PHE A 694 5.55 -13.50 -6.29
N GLY A 695 4.42 -13.76 -5.63
CA GLY A 695 4.36 -14.49 -4.37
C GLY A 695 4.33 -16.00 -4.60
N ASN A 696 5.26 -16.73 -3.98
CA ASN A 696 5.29 -18.19 -3.99
C ASN A 696 4.38 -18.75 -2.89
N ILE A 697 3.36 -19.49 -3.28
CA ILE A 697 2.45 -20.18 -2.37
C ILE A 697 2.62 -21.68 -2.55
N VAL A 698 3.23 -22.34 -1.56
CA VAL A 698 3.49 -23.79 -1.61
C VAL A 698 2.59 -24.48 -0.60
N THR A 699 1.63 -25.26 -1.09
CA THR A 699 0.62 -25.91 -0.26
C THR A 699 0.93 -27.41 -0.10
N PHE A 700 0.66 -27.93 1.10
CA PHE A 700 0.77 -29.36 1.44
C PHE A 700 -0.60 -30.02 1.60
N ARG A 701 -1.63 -29.33 1.08
CA ARG A 701 -3.02 -29.76 0.91
C ARG A 701 -3.49 -29.21 -0.43
N ASP A 702 -4.43 -29.90 -1.09
CA ASP A 702 -5.01 -29.40 -2.34
C ASP A 702 -5.91 -28.19 -2.04
N LEU A 703 -5.43 -27.00 -2.40
CA LEU A 703 -6.14 -25.73 -2.29
C LEU A 703 -6.45 -25.12 -3.67
N GLU A 704 -6.28 -25.85 -4.77
CA GLU A 704 -6.44 -25.29 -6.11
C GLU A 704 -7.86 -24.80 -6.33
N GLN A 705 -8.86 -25.65 -6.07
CA GLN A 705 -10.26 -25.28 -6.20
C GLN A 705 -10.64 -24.14 -5.24
N ASN A 706 -10.19 -24.21 -3.98
CA ASN A 706 -10.44 -23.15 -3.00
C ASN A 706 -9.85 -21.80 -3.44
N THR A 707 -8.71 -21.83 -4.13
CA THR A 707 -8.07 -20.64 -4.70
C THR A 707 -8.90 -20.08 -5.85
N ILE A 708 -9.37 -20.93 -6.75
CA ILE A 708 -10.25 -20.53 -7.87
C ILE A 708 -11.55 -19.92 -7.33
N ASP A 709 -12.18 -20.55 -6.32
CA ASP A 709 -13.42 -20.08 -5.71
C ASP A 709 -13.23 -18.71 -5.05
N ALA A 710 -12.12 -18.54 -4.30
CA ALA A 710 -11.79 -17.26 -3.67
C ALA A 710 -11.55 -16.15 -4.71
N ILE A 711 -10.75 -16.42 -5.74
CA ILE A 711 -10.46 -15.44 -6.80
C ILE A 711 -11.73 -15.07 -7.58
N THR A 712 -12.60 -16.05 -7.83
CA THR A 712 -13.88 -15.83 -8.54
C THR A 712 -14.83 -14.98 -7.69
N LEU A 713 -14.90 -15.22 -6.37
CA LEU A 713 -15.76 -14.46 -5.48
C LEU A 713 -15.34 -12.98 -5.39
N PHE A 714 -14.03 -12.71 -5.38
CA PHE A 714 -13.49 -11.35 -5.26
C PHE A 714 -13.10 -10.71 -6.60
N GLY A 715 -13.65 -11.21 -7.71
CA GLY A 715 -13.35 -10.76 -9.07
C GLY A 715 -14.44 -11.13 -10.07
N ASP A 716 -14.04 -11.44 -11.30
CA ASP A 716 -14.88 -11.97 -12.38
C ASP A 716 -14.35 -13.34 -12.88
N LYS A 717 -15.04 -13.98 -13.83
CA LYS A 717 -14.62 -15.29 -14.37
C LYS A 717 -13.28 -15.28 -15.12
N ASN A 718 -12.83 -14.13 -15.61
CA ASN A 718 -11.56 -13.98 -16.32
C ASN A 718 -10.39 -13.64 -15.38
N THR A 719 -10.69 -13.39 -14.09
CA THR A 719 -9.76 -12.93 -13.06
C THR A 719 -8.67 -13.95 -12.73
N LYS A 720 -8.93 -15.26 -12.90
CA LYS A 720 -7.92 -16.31 -12.62
C LYS A 720 -6.64 -16.16 -13.44
N ASN A 721 -6.77 -15.83 -14.73
CA ASN A 721 -5.63 -15.71 -15.65
C ASN A 721 -4.81 -14.44 -15.39
N VAL A 722 -5.41 -13.47 -14.69
CA VAL A 722 -4.74 -12.23 -14.28
C VAL A 722 -4.02 -12.43 -12.95
N VAL A 723 -4.65 -13.15 -12.00
CA VAL A 723 -4.16 -13.28 -10.62
C VAL A 723 -3.12 -14.39 -10.44
N LEU A 724 -3.30 -15.52 -11.14
CA LEU A 724 -2.40 -16.66 -11.04
C LEU A 724 -1.30 -16.58 -12.10
N GLU A 725 -0.12 -17.07 -11.74
CA GLU A 725 0.98 -17.21 -12.68
C GLU A 725 0.74 -18.32 -13.71
N LYS A 726 1.40 -18.17 -14.87
CA LYS A 726 1.34 -19.16 -15.95
C LYS A 726 2.08 -20.44 -15.55
N SER A 727 1.82 -21.52 -16.28
CA SER A 727 2.51 -22.80 -16.08
C SER A 727 4.01 -22.72 -16.42
N TYR A 728 4.79 -23.68 -15.93
CA TYR A 728 6.20 -23.87 -16.31
C TYR A 728 6.36 -23.93 -17.83
N ASP A 729 5.53 -24.73 -18.49
CA ASP A 729 5.55 -24.97 -19.93
C ASP A 729 5.38 -23.68 -20.75
N SER A 730 4.47 -22.79 -20.34
CA SER A 730 4.26 -21.49 -21.00
C SER A 730 5.48 -20.57 -20.92
N TYR A 731 6.24 -20.59 -19.82
CA TYR A 731 7.49 -19.81 -19.71
C TYR A 731 8.67 -20.50 -20.39
N PHE A 732 8.71 -21.84 -20.41
CA PHE A 732 9.80 -22.59 -21.00
C PHE A 732 9.72 -22.67 -22.54
N ASN A 733 8.53 -23.00 -23.08
CA ASN A 733 8.27 -23.19 -24.50
C ASN A 733 7.63 -21.97 -25.18
N GLY A 734 7.05 -21.03 -24.41
CA GLY A 734 6.39 -19.84 -24.94
C GLY A 734 4.88 -20.01 -25.11
N ASP A 735 4.19 -18.91 -25.41
CA ASP A 735 2.77 -18.88 -25.77
C ASP A 735 2.49 -17.75 -26.78
N ASP A 736 1.23 -17.58 -27.19
CA ASP A 736 0.80 -16.58 -28.18
C ASP A 736 1.24 -15.13 -27.86
N ASN A 737 1.56 -14.83 -26.59
CA ASN A 737 1.90 -13.50 -26.12
C ASN A 737 3.37 -13.34 -25.69
N GLN A 738 4.15 -14.42 -25.57
CA GLN A 738 5.54 -14.34 -25.11
C GLN A 738 6.43 -15.48 -25.65
N ARG A 739 7.67 -15.13 -26.00
CA ARG A 739 8.72 -16.10 -26.35
C ARG A 739 9.11 -16.96 -25.14
N GLY A 740 9.39 -18.24 -25.38
CA GLY A 740 9.84 -19.19 -24.36
C GLY A 740 11.32 -19.09 -24.04
N TYR A 741 11.71 -19.53 -22.84
CA TYR A 741 13.12 -19.63 -22.44
C TYR A 741 13.97 -20.42 -23.45
N ALA A 742 13.47 -21.55 -23.96
CA ALA A 742 14.20 -22.39 -24.91
C ALA A 742 14.49 -21.66 -26.24
N GLU A 743 13.53 -20.88 -26.73
CA GLU A 743 13.69 -20.05 -27.93
C GLU A 743 14.69 -18.93 -27.70
N ILE A 744 14.60 -18.21 -26.58
CA ILE A 744 15.51 -17.12 -26.23
C ILE A 744 16.96 -17.63 -26.10
N VAL A 745 17.17 -18.78 -25.45
CA VAL A 745 18.50 -19.40 -25.32
C VAL A 745 19.04 -19.85 -26.67
N LYS A 746 18.18 -20.36 -27.56
CA LYS A 746 18.57 -20.72 -28.92
C LYS A 746 19.03 -19.50 -29.71
N GLU A 747 18.23 -18.43 -29.70
CA GLU A 747 18.54 -17.17 -30.38
C GLU A 747 19.81 -16.52 -29.84
N LEU A 748 20.03 -16.54 -28.51
CA LEU A 748 21.28 -16.05 -27.91
C LEU A 748 22.50 -16.80 -28.45
N LYS A 749 22.42 -18.13 -28.58
CA LYS A 749 23.52 -18.95 -29.09
C LYS A 749 23.74 -18.80 -30.59
N GLU A 750 22.67 -18.57 -31.36
CA GLU A 750 22.75 -18.43 -32.82
C GLU A 750 23.21 -17.02 -33.24
N SER A 751 22.66 -15.98 -32.61
CA SER A 751 22.94 -14.58 -32.93
C SER A 751 24.20 -14.04 -32.24
N PHE A 752 24.53 -14.55 -31.05
CA PHE A 752 25.68 -14.09 -30.25
C PHE A 752 26.49 -15.28 -29.69
N PRO A 753 27.09 -16.12 -30.57
CA PRO A 753 27.82 -17.32 -30.15
C PRO A 753 29.07 -16.99 -29.32
N ASP A 754 29.72 -15.85 -29.58
CA ASP A 754 30.81 -15.31 -28.77
C ASP A 754 30.42 -13.94 -28.17
N PRO A 755 30.13 -13.87 -26.86
CA PRO A 755 29.76 -12.62 -26.21
C PRO A 755 30.92 -11.62 -26.08
N THR A 756 32.16 -12.02 -26.38
CA THR A 756 33.34 -11.15 -26.31
C THR A 756 33.66 -10.41 -27.62
N GLU A 757 33.02 -10.79 -28.74
CA GLU A 757 33.27 -10.24 -30.08
C GLU A 757 32.17 -9.26 -30.57
N ILE A 758 31.37 -8.69 -29.65
CA ILE A 758 30.29 -7.76 -30.00
C ILE A 758 30.83 -6.33 -30.13
N GLU A 759 31.13 -5.89 -31.36
CA GLU A 759 31.79 -4.60 -31.60
C GLU A 759 30.81 -3.44 -31.89
N THR A 760 29.81 -3.66 -32.75
CA THR A 760 28.94 -2.58 -33.24
C THR A 760 27.92 -2.10 -32.19
N GLU A 761 27.51 -0.83 -32.24
CA GLU A 761 26.48 -0.31 -31.32
C GLU A 761 25.13 -1.00 -31.50
N GLN A 762 24.78 -1.40 -32.73
CA GLN A 762 23.54 -2.09 -33.03
C GLN A 762 23.52 -3.47 -32.39
N ASP A 763 24.59 -4.25 -32.56
CA ASP A 763 24.71 -5.60 -31.99
C ASP A 763 24.72 -5.55 -30.46
N LYS A 764 25.41 -4.56 -29.87
CA LYS A 764 25.36 -4.31 -28.41
C LYS A 764 23.93 -4.06 -27.94
N LYS A 765 23.17 -3.24 -28.66
CA LYS A 765 21.78 -2.92 -28.31
C LYS A 765 20.87 -4.16 -28.42
N GLU A 766 21.04 -4.96 -29.46
CA GLU A 766 20.29 -6.20 -29.67
C GLU A 766 20.63 -7.26 -28.62
N PHE A 767 21.92 -7.44 -28.32
CA PHE A 767 22.39 -8.33 -27.26
C PHE A 767 21.81 -7.93 -25.89
N VAL A 768 21.91 -6.65 -25.51
CA VAL A 768 21.38 -6.16 -24.23
C VAL A 768 19.87 -6.40 -24.12
N LYS A 769 19.12 -6.20 -25.22
CA LYS A 769 17.69 -6.49 -25.24
C LYS A 769 17.41 -7.98 -25.03
N LEU A 770 18.06 -8.85 -25.81
CA LEU A 770 17.83 -10.29 -25.77
C LEU A 770 18.31 -10.92 -24.46
N PHE A 771 19.48 -10.51 -23.96
CA PHE A 771 20.02 -10.96 -22.68
C PHE A 771 19.18 -10.45 -21.50
N GLY A 772 18.63 -9.24 -21.59
CA GLY A 772 17.66 -8.73 -20.62
C GLY A 772 16.38 -9.58 -20.56
N GLU A 773 15.89 -10.06 -21.70
CA GLU A 773 14.77 -11.00 -21.76
C GLU A 773 15.12 -12.35 -21.13
N TYR A 774 16.31 -12.89 -21.42
CA TYR A 774 16.83 -14.11 -20.80
C TYR A 774 16.84 -14.01 -19.27
N LEU A 775 17.46 -12.96 -18.71
CA LEU A 775 17.57 -12.77 -17.27
C LEU A 775 16.19 -12.69 -16.60
N ARG A 776 15.22 -12.03 -17.25
CA ARG A 776 13.85 -11.92 -16.75
C ARG A 776 13.15 -13.28 -16.71
N VAL A 777 13.23 -14.07 -17.78
CA VAL A 777 12.57 -15.38 -17.85
C VAL A 777 13.26 -16.39 -16.94
N GLU A 778 14.59 -16.36 -16.86
CA GLU A 778 15.36 -17.18 -15.90
C GLU A 778 14.95 -16.89 -14.46
N ASN A 779 14.86 -15.61 -14.07
CA ASN A 779 14.44 -15.22 -12.72
C ASN A 779 13.03 -15.70 -12.38
N ILE A 780 12.11 -15.72 -13.35
CA ILE A 780 10.77 -16.30 -13.20
C ILE A 780 10.88 -17.82 -12.98
N LEU A 781 11.61 -18.52 -13.86
CA LEU A 781 11.74 -19.97 -13.86
C LEU A 781 12.42 -20.53 -12.61
N GLN A 782 13.30 -19.79 -11.94
CA GLN A 782 13.92 -20.21 -10.67
C GLN A 782 12.90 -20.58 -9.57
N ASN A 783 11.66 -20.10 -9.66
CA ASN A 783 10.59 -20.42 -8.72
C ASN A 783 9.89 -21.76 -9.01
N TYR A 784 10.17 -22.40 -10.14
CA TYR A 784 9.58 -23.68 -10.58
C TYR A 784 10.47 -24.85 -10.20
N ASP A 785 9.87 -25.92 -9.68
CA ASP A 785 10.61 -27.08 -9.17
C ASP A 785 11.24 -27.86 -10.33
N GLU A 786 10.58 -27.89 -11.48
CA GLU A 786 11.05 -28.50 -12.72
C GLU A 786 12.33 -27.83 -13.23
N PHE A 787 12.39 -26.49 -13.17
CA PHE A 787 13.57 -25.75 -13.60
C PHE A 787 14.76 -25.95 -12.64
N ALA A 788 14.50 -26.01 -11.33
CA ALA A 788 15.56 -26.29 -10.37
C ALA A 788 16.10 -27.72 -10.49
N ALA A 789 15.22 -28.70 -10.74
CA ALA A 789 15.63 -30.05 -11.07
C ALA A 789 16.52 -30.06 -12.32
N LEU A 790 16.14 -29.33 -13.38
CA LEU A 790 16.94 -29.17 -14.58
C LEU A 790 18.31 -28.54 -14.29
N GLN A 791 18.36 -27.44 -13.52
CA GLN A 791 19.61 -26.77 -13.14
C GLN A 791 20.53 -27.69 -12.33
N SER A 792 19.99 -28.50 -11.43
CA SER A 792 20.75 -29.46 -10.63
C SER A 792 21.43 -30.53 -11.50
N LEU A 793 20.73 -31.03 -12.53
CA LEU A 793 21.24 -31.99 -13.50
C LEU A 793 22.36 -31.41 -14.36
N THR A 794 22.25 -30.15 -14.78
CA THR A 794 23.30 -29.47 -15.55
C THR A 794 24.51 -29.08 -14.69
N SER A 795 24.31 -28.72 -13.42
CA SER A 795 25.39 -28.37 -12.49
C SER A 795 26.22 -29.58 -12.09
N GLY A 796 25.60 -30.77 -12.01
CA GLY A 796 26.27 -32.04 -11.76
C GLY A 796 27.17 -32.53 -12.91
N ARG A 797 27.09 -31.94 -14.11
CA ARG A 797 27.96 -32.24 -15.26
C ARG A 797 29.26 -31.42 -15.30
N PHE A 798 29.41 -30.44 -14.40
CA PHE A 798 30.61 -29.58 -14.30
C PHE A 798 31.31 -29.68 -12.93
N LYS A 799 31.00 -30.71 -12.13
CA LYS A 799 31.79 -31.07 -10.94
C LYS A 799 32.73 -32.21 -11.23
#